data_AF-A0A2A5CD13-F1
#
_entry.id   AF-A0A2A5CD13-F1
#
_cell.length_a   1.000
_cell.length_b   1.000
_cell.length_c   1.000
_cell.angle_alpha   90.00
_cell.angle_beta   90.00
_cell.angle_gamma   90.00
#
_symmetry.space_group_name_H-M   'P 1'
#
loop_
_entity.id
_entity.type
_entity.pdbx_description
1 polymer ?
#
loop_
_entity_poly.entity_id
_entity_poly.type
_entity_poly.pdbx_seq_one_letter_code
_entity_poly.pdbx_strand_id
1 'polypeptide(L)'
;FPGNVTELIPGQEVILAGNDLSSPFTLNTEPPYIFRGAGSFLDFTDGTITQGGERPYDFEIGIWGSSSNPVSLYTDFTDRSIFEQIEDTLIVVSVDPAPLAALTGSVVYVSNFDRVLGGSSLGGGISQFFTAFNVDFSAALITDGQMEFCIGGDGSCTDSGSQFWDFDYSGEVVNGFVVARPVDNQGEINEQLASIFGTIEGVFTGDNAEAFVGGFNLFYDDDLDIYRSVNVVNDAASGIPDTTVDGVFLIEKDLRFNSADFDTFLNSDSFLLQEGYARILLGNSRPTLSNPILFVDGRSKPRLVFTDPDNEASITRRNENLSTSVSNSFGLDWERWEGPLTVSTDNLNLSAIQDGANDPIHDVAFFSTFRTSEMHDITGRYETVLGFTGEGDAGTPISDLEMRFDINFSAAGMNNIENGKILIDVGSGQSWLAFFEGALSNNIVEFDILGTNPFDGTEQSGIYNSSWTFLNAIDTADSRMQGAIVDDGSTPALLSSFYFREQAPYLSSSLREAVMGLSLVSLTEDLRFDNSSIKSGGILQNNLDNLGIVILGNPASVTTNINGSGVIQDYIIPVFGSDTASSSPQDRPIFGQYTPTPGTNPYHLSLERVFINQNSSNGADYFDDDDGAGIGGYDIVWGIWNSPGNSNQGLFAYTDRQVLINNENDFNALPWLLVNNPQISSYDGTATYSYVTNFIGGNDTESITGIFTAFDVNFNTAMVSNGSIKVETNTGNLWEANFNASISGASLNSTSLTGTFTQDSYYYYPISGEIAGAFVEPDSGDNTAPYNAFAGGFNFTKNGSESSYFLSGLFLAEREARLTQTELEQTQHHLGIIVNENSVSFGVASHPSSYAGGISPKVALNDRGNQTISTIDVSGPFDEVFTGTSSTVVQSSSIVTDMGYWESTNMSILHNQFNAALTSAISQDVFWANPEAMDIADLTGTYAFTQTGDFVGLSSLNGEIDNFSMAFSVSFSGSGAISSGTLTTGNTAANESWAATFSGGSINGSFVEFTGINGNFSNNSINCSSCITGEVRGVFTEHMSTGIGFTSGFSLNNSGNSSGFTDSTFGIGALSGVYVAP
;
A
#
# COMPACT_ATOMS: atom_id res chain seq x y z
N PHE A 1 -25.34 -9.08 -12.33
CA PHE A 1 -26.67 -8.44 -12.44
C PHE A 1 -26.74 -7.39 -11.36
N PRO A 2 -26.88 -6.07 -11.63
CA PRO A 2 -27.15 -5.13 -10.55
C PRO A 2 -28.62 -5.27 -10.16
N GLY A 3 -28.87 -6.04 -9.10
CA GLY A 3 -30.11 -6.04 -8.31
C GLY A 3 -31.34 -6.73 -8.93
N ASN A 4 -31.75 -7.87 -8.35
CA ASN A 4 -33.12 -8.42 -8.39
C ASN A 4 -33.91 -8.29 -9.71
N VAL A 5 -33.29 -8.55 -10.86
CA VAL A 5 -33.99 -8.63 -12.14
C VAL A 5 -34.63 -10.02 -12.26
N THR A 6 -35.97 -10.08 -12.19
CA THR A 6 -36.76 -11.31 -12.41
C THR A 6 -37.22 -11.47 -13.86
N GLU A 7 -36.84 -10.55 -14.76
CA GLU A 7 -37.25 -10.53 -16.16
C GLU A 7 -36.15 -9.91 -17.05
N LEU A 8 -35.58 -10.68 -17.99
CA LEU A 8 -34.63 -10.19 -19.01
C LEU A 8 -35.35 -9.23 -19.97
N ILE A 9 -34.70 -8.11 -20.31
CA ILE A 9 -35.28 -7.09 -21.18
C ILE A 9 -35.11 -7.54 -22.65
N PRO A 10 -36.16 -7.44 -23.50
CA PRO A 10 -36.03 -7.74 -24.93
C PRO A 10 -34.93 -6.90 -25.60
N GLY A 11 -33.92 -7.56 -26.17
CA GLY A 11 -32.78 -6.94 -26.85
C GLY A 11 -31.43 -7.07 -26.15
N GLN A 12 -31.39 -7.62 -24.93
CA GLN A 12 -30.16 -7.94 -24.21
C GLN A 12 -29.58 -9.28 -24.73
N GLU A 13 -28.31 -9.31 -25.13
CA GLU A 13 -27.63 -10.54 -25.58
C GLU A 13 -27.15 -11.37 -24.38
N VAL A 14 -27.44 -12.67 -24.38
CA VAL A 14 -27.00 -13.62 -23.34
C VAL A 14 -26.19 -14.72 -24.01
N ILE A 15 -24.98 -14.98 -23.54
CA ILE A 15 -24.08 -16.01 -24.08
C ILE A 15 -24.22 -17.28 -23.25
N LEU A 16 -24.40 -18.41 -23.93
CA LEU A 16 -24.36 -19.74 -23.34
C LEU A 16 -23.12 -20.48 -23.82
N ALA A 17 -22.26 -20.89 -22.89
CA ALA A 17 -21.33 -22.00 -23.13
C ALA A 17 -22.05 -23.30 -22.75
N GLY A 18 -22.30 -24.19 -23.72
CA GLY A 18 -23.06 -25.43 -23.52
C GLY A 18 -22.56 -26.59 -24.39
N ASN A 19 -22.74 -27.82 -23.88
CA ASN A 19 -22.02 -29.07 -24.22
C ASN A 19 -22.40 -29.77 -25.57
N ASP A 20 -23.12 -29.14 -26.51
CA ASP A 20 -23.37 -29.75 -27.85
C ASP A 20 -23.58 -28.70 -28.96
N LEU A 21 -22.55 -28.51 -29.79
CA LEU A 21 -22.58 -27.60 -30.95
C LEU A 21 -22.13 -28.28 -32.26
N SER A 22 -22.42 -29.58 -32.41
CA SER A 22 -22.00 -30.38 -33.57
C SER A 22 -22.62 -29.99 -34.94
N SER A 23 -23.46 -28.94 -35.01
CA SER A 23 -24.00 -28.43 -36.29
C SER A 23 -23.90 -26.91 -36.43
N PRO A 24 -23.17 -26.37 -37.43
CA PRO A 24 -23.10 -24.93 -37.67
C PRO A 24 -24.46 -24.42 -38.17
N PHE A 25 -25.11 -23.58 -37.38
CA PHE A 25 -26.38 -22.93 -37.75
C PHE A 25 -26.10 -21.48 -38.18
N THR A 26 -26.37 -21.15 -39.44
CA THR A 26 -26.28 -19.76 -39.95
C THR A 26 -27.43 -18.91 -39.38
N LEU A 27 -27.12 -17.93 -38.53
CA LEU A 27 -28.08 -16.97 -37.96
C LEU A 27 -28.46 -15.84 -38.94
N ASN A 28 -29.76 -15.53 -39.00
CA ASN A 28 -30.30 -14.34 -39.65
C ASN A 28 -30.90 -13.44 -38.55
N THR A 29 -30.18 -12.37 -38.24
CA THR A 29 -30.47 -11.19 -37.37
C THR A 29 -31.86 -11.07 -36.72
N GLU A 30 -31.96 -11.37 -35.41
CA GLU A 30 -32.78 -10.79 -34.30
C GLU A 30 -32.68 -11.71 -33.04
N PRO A 31 -32.72 -11.20 -31.78
CA PRO A 31 -31.71 -11.43 -30.72
C PRO A 31 -31.70 -12.83 -30.03
N PRO A 32 -30.57 -13.21 -29.40
CA PRO A 32 -30.28 -14.56 -28.92
C PRO A 32 -30.83 -14.81 -27.50
N TYR A 33 -31.62 -15.88 -27.34
CA TYR A 33 -31.97 -16.57 -26.09
C TYR A 33 -32.61 -15.76 -24.92
N ILE A 34 -33.83 -16.15 -24.52
CA ILE A 34 -34.50 -15.65 -23.29
C ILE A 34 -34.51 -16.79 -22.26
N PHE A 35 -33.87 -16.63 -21.11
CA PHE A 35 -33.96 -17.61 -20.02
C PHE A 35 -35.00 -17.19 -18.96
N ARG A 36 -35.64 -18.18 -18.32
CA ARG A 36 -36.59 -17.96 -17.22
C ARG A 36 -36.42 -19.04 -16.16
N GLY A 37 -36.05 -18.66 -14.95
CA GLY A 37 -35.95 -19.55 -13.79
C GLY A 37 -35.68 -18.78 -12.50
N ALA A 38 -35.82 -19.45 -11.35
CA ALA A 38 -35.66 -18.88 -10.02
C ALA A 38 -34.33 -19.35 -9.41
N GLY A 39 -33.21 -18.91 -9.99
CA GLY A 39 -31.87 -19.21 -9.50
C GLY A 39 -31.25 -18.02 -8.75
N SER A 40 -30.42 -18.31 -7.74
CA SER A 40 -29.53 -17.33 -7.12
C SER A 40 -28.25 -17.23 -7.96
N PHE A 41 -27.93 -16.03 -8.44
CA PHE A 41 -26.59 -15.75 -9.00
C PHE A 41 -25.57 -15.87 -7.87
N LEU A 42 -24.51 -16.63 -8.09
CA LEU A 42 -23.34 -16.66 -7.22
C LEU A 42 -22.51 -15.41 -7.53
N ASP A 43 -22.47 -14.47 -6.60
CA ASP A 43 -21.52 -13.36 -6.64
C ASP A 43 -20.15 -13.94 -6.27
N PHE A 44 -19.11 -13.69 -7.06
CA PHE A 44 -17.76 -14.15 -6.75
C PHE A 44 -17.33 -13.61 -5.39
N THR A 45 -17.30 -14.47 -4.38
CA THR A 45 -16.98 -14.09 -3.00
C THR A 45 -15.68 -14.71 -2.48
N ASP A 46 -14.80 -15.22 -3.36
CA ASP A 46 -13.50 -15.78 -2.96
C ASP A 46 -12.32 -15.26 -3.81
N GLY A 47 -12.30 -13.94 -3.97
CA GLY A 47 -11.24 -13.16 -4.60
C GLY A 47 -11.77 -11.75 -4.83
N THR A 48 -11.95 -10.99 -3.75
CA THR A 48 -12.70 -9.72 -3.71
C THR A 48 -12.38 -8.76 -4.86
N ILE A 49 -13.28 -8.69 -5.85
CA ILE A 49 -13.57 -7.43 -6.55
C ILE A 49 -14.62 -6.73 -5.69
N THR A 50 -14.16 -5.89 -4.77
CA THR A 50 -15.04 -4.99 -4.02
C THR A 50 -15.78 -4.08 -4.99
N GLN A 51 -17.12 -4.04 -4.88
CA GLN A 51 -17.95 -3.06 -5.59
C GLN A 51 -17.54 -1.65 -5.13
N GLY A 52 -16.74 -0.94 -5.92
CA GLY A 52 -16.30 0.42 -5.57
C GLY A 52 -15.52 1.18 -6.64
N GLY A 53 -14.88 0.51 -7.60
CA GLY A 53 -14.37 1.16 -8.81
C GLY A 53 -15.39 1.10 -9.94
N GLU A 54 -15.43 2.10 -10.82
CA GLU A 54 -16.02 1.95 -12.17
C GLU A 54 -15.54 0.61 -12.72
N ARG A 55 -16.44 -0.37 -12.89
CA ARG A 55 -16.07 -1.63 -13.53
C ARG A 55 -15.74 -1.26 -14.97
N PRO A 56 -14.50 -1.42 -15.46
CA PRO A 56 -14.19 -1.14 -16.86
C PRO A 56 -14.87 -2.16 -17.80
N TYR A 57 -15.39 -3.27 -17.26
CA TYR A 57 -16.04 -4.34 -18.00
C TYR A 57 -17.41 -4.66 -17.41
N ASP A 58 -18.46 -4.63 -18.23
CA ASP A 58 -19.81 -5.03 -17.82
C ASP A 58 -20.04 -6.51 -18.17
N PHE A 59 -19.66 -7.39 -17.25
CA PHE A 59 -19.97 -8.82 -17.35
C PHE A 59 -20.42 -9.41 -16.00
N GLU A 60 -21.17 -10.50 -16.11
CA GLU A 60 -21.86 -11.14 -15.02
C GLU A 60 -21.86 -12.63 -15.28
N ILE A 61 -21.35 -13.41 -14.34
CA ILE A 61 -21.29 -14.87 -14.46
C ILE A 61 -22.02 -15.49 -13.28
N GLY A 62 -22.64 -16.64 -13.52
CA GLY A 62 -23.26 -17.43 -12.47
C GLY A 62 -23.42 -18.88 -12.87
N ILE A 63 -23.58 -19.74 -11.87
CA ILE A 63 -23.91 -21.15 -12.08
C ILE A 63 -25.44 -21.28 -12.07
N TRP A 64 -26.01 -21.82 -13.13
CA TRP A 64 -27.45 -22.00 -13.28
C TRP A 64 -27.76 -23.38 -13.84
N GLY A 65 -28.60 -24.13 -13.16
CA GLY A 65 -29.15 -25.38 -13.69
C GLY A 65 -28.97 -26.49 -12.66
N SER A 66 -30.09 -27.12 -12.35
CA SER A 66 -30.15 -28.33 -11.55
C SER A 66 -31.47 -29.03 -11.81
N SER A 67 -31.58 -30.31 -11.43
CA SER A 67 -32.87 -31.03 -11.43
C SER A 67 -33.98 -30.32 -10.62
N SER A 68 -33.63 -29.47 -9.65
CA SER A 68 -34.59 -28.67 -8.87
C SER A 68 -34.84 -27.26 -9.41
N ASN A 69 -34.00 -26.79 -10.35
CA ASN A 69 -34.11 -25.49 -11.01
C ASN A 69 -33.58 -25.58 -12.47
N PRO A 70 -34.28 -26.31 -13.35
CA PRO A 70 -33.83 -26.52 -14.72
C PRO A 70 -33.89 -25.23 -15.53
N VAL A 71 -32.96 -25.10 -16.48
CA VAL A 71 -32.93 -23.99 -17.44
C VAL A 71 -33.86 -24.32 -18.59
N SER A 72 -34.76 -23.40 -18.94
CA SER A 72 -35.62 -23.55 -20.13
C SER A 72 -34.96 -22.86 -21.32
N LEU A 73 -34.46 -23.65 -22.27
CA LEU A 73 -33.87 -23.19 -23.52
C LEU A 73 -34.94 -23.19 -24.62
N TYR A 74 -35.35 -22.02 -25.08
CA TYR A 74 -36.30 -21.92 -26.20
C TYR A 74 -35.59 -22.28 -27.51
N THR A 75 -36.04 -23.35 -28.16
CA THR A 75 -35.49 -23.80 -29.45
C THR A 75 -36.22 -23.19 -30.65
N ASP A 76 -37.35 -22.51 -30.41
CA ASP A 76 -38.07 -21.67 -31.37
C ASP A 76 -38.41 -20.31 -30.75
N PHE A 77 -37.72 -19.25 -31.17
CA PHE A 77 -37.94 -17.89 -30.65
C PHE A 77 -39.33 -17.31 -31.00
N THR A 78 -40.01 -17.89 -31.98
CA THR A 78 -41.37 -17.48 -32.37
C THR A 78 -42.46 -18.19 -31.57
N ASP A 79 -42.12 -19.28 -30.88
CA ASP A 79 -43.05 -20.07 -30.07
C ASP A 79 -42.49 -20.36 -28.67
N ARG A 80 -42.90 -19.54 -27.69
CA ARG A 80 -42.57 -19.70 -26.26
C ARG A 80 -43.12 -20.98 -25.62
N SER A 81 -43.82 -21.84 -26.35
CA SER A 81 -44.21 -23.16 -25.85
C SER A 81 -43.21 -24.27 -26.19
N ILE A 82 -42.27 -23.99 -27.10
CA ILE A 82 -41.25 -24.94 -27.54
C ILE A 82 -39.94 -24.58 -26.84
N PHE A 83 -39.65 -25.32 -25.77
CA PHE A 83 -38.40 -25.22 -25.05
C PHE A 83 -37.90 -26.60 -24.66
N GLU A 84 -36.59 -26.71 -24.52
CA GLU A 84 -35.89 -27.83 -23.92
C GLU A 84 -35.58 -27.49 -22.46
N GLN A 85 -35.76 -28.45 -21.56
CA GLN A 85 -35.31 -28.31 -20.17
C GLN A 85 -33.91 -28.89 -20.03
N ILE A 86 -32.97 -28.05 -19.65
CA ILE A 86 -31.62 -28.46 -19.29
C ILE A 86 -31.60 -28.60 -17.77
N GLU A 87 -31.52 -29.84 -17.30
CA GLU A 87 -31.43 -30.17 -15.88
C GLU A 87 -29.98 -30.16 -15.35
N ASP A 88 -29.02 -30.09 -16.27
CA ASP A 88 -27.59 -30.00 -15.97
C ASP A 88 -27.21 -28.61 -15.47
N THR A 89 -26.09 -28.56 -14.76
CA THR A 89 -25.52 -27.31 -14.29
C THR A 89 -24.79 -26.60 -15.43
N LEU A 90 -25.22 -25.38 -15.72
CA LEU A 90 -24.62 -24.49 -16.71
C LEU A 90 -23.83 -23.38 -16.01
N ILE A 91 -22.79 -22.91 -16.68
CA ILE A 91 -22.16 -21.62 -16.38
C ILE A 91 -22.77 -20.62 -17.35
N VAL A 92 -23.44 -19.60 -16.84
CA VAL A 92 -24.11 -18.57 -17.64
C VAL A 92 -23.33 -17.28 -17.51
N VAL A 93 -23.03 -16.68 -18.65
CA VAL A 93 -22.29 -15.43 -18.77
C VAL A 93 -23.15 -14.41 -19.50
N SER A 94 -23.42 -13.30 -18.85
CA SER A 94 -23.96 -12.09 -19.46
C SER A 94 -22.82 -11.10 -19.61
N VAL A 95 -22.71 -10.47 -20.76
CA VAL A 95 -21.61 -9.56 -21.07
C VAL A 95 -22.10 -8.59 -22.13
N ASP A 96 -21.75 -7.32 -22.00
CA ASP A 96 -21.99 -6.32 -23.05
C ASP A 96 -20.86 -6.39 -24.08
N PRO A 97 -21.14 -6.83 -25.32
CA PRO A 97 -20.11 -6.98 -26.35
C PRO A 97 -19.51 -5.66 -26.79
N ALA A 98 -18.19 -5.64 -26.97
CA ALA A 98 -17.46 -4.50 -27.51
C ALA A 98 -17.87 -4.20 -28.97
N PRO A 99 -17.95 -2.92 -29.38
CA PRO A 99 -18.26 -2.54 -30.76
C PRO A 99 -17.06 -2.77 -31.71
N LEU A 100 -16.80 -4.03 -32.09
CA LEU A 100 -15.60 -4.43 -32.85
C LEU A 100 -15.45 -3.79 -34.23
N ALA A 101 -16.54 -3.31 -34.84
CA ALA A 101 -16.53 -2.78 -36.21
C ALA A 101 -15.63 -1.55 -36.40
N ALA A 102 -15.29 -0.85 -35.31
CA ALA A 102 -14.40 0.31 -35.33
C ALA A 102 -12.94 -0.02 -34.98
N LEU A 103 -12.67 -1.24 -34.51
CA LEU A 103 -11.33 -1.65 -34.07
C LEU A 103 -10.50 -2.12 -35.27
N THR A 104 -9.22 -1.79 -35.26
CA THR A 104 -8.25 -2.18 -36.29
C THR A 104 -6.91 -2.48 -35.64
N GLY A 105 -6.02 -3.16 -36.37
CA GLY A 105 -4.70 -3.55 -35.87
C GLY A 105 -4.69 -4.85 -35.08
N SER A 106 -3.50 -5.20 -34.57
CA SER A 106 -3.26 -6.41 -33.78
C SER A 106 -3.11 -6.06 -32.31
N VAL A 107 -3.71 -6.87 -31.44
CA VAL A 107 -3.76 -6.67 -29.99
C VAL A 107 -3.53 -8.01 -29.30
N VAL A 108 -2.77 -8.01 -28.22
CA VAL A 108 -2.55 -9.20 -27.39
C VAL A 108 -3.51 -9.18 -26.21
N TYR A 109 -4.05 -10.34 -25.85
CA TYR A 109 -4.82 -10.56 -24.63
C TYR A 109 -4.10 -11.61 -23.78
N VAL A 110 -4.01 -11.39 -22.47
CA VAL A 110 -3.29 -12.27 -21.53
C VAL A 110 -4.08 -12.41 -20.24
N SER A 111 -4.13 -13.61 -19.68
CA SER A 111 -4.67 -13.85 -18.33
C SER A 111 -3.65 -13.39 -17.26
N ASN A 112 -4.03 -12.42 -16.44
CA ASN A 112 -3.23 -11.98 -15.29
C ASN A 112 -3.58 -12.70 -13.98
N PHE A 113 -4.67 -13.47 -13.98
CA PHE A 113 -5.27 -14.06 -12.77
C PHE A 113 -5.77 -15.48 -13.06
N ASP A 114 -5.92 -16.30 -12.00
CA ASP A 114 -6.74 -17.53 -12.02
C ASP A 114 -8.26 -17.18 -12.08
N ARG A 115 -8.66 -16.24 -12.94
CA ARG A 115 -10.07 -15.88 -13.15
C ARG A 115 -10.71 -16.89 -14.10
N VAL A 116 -10.73 -18.14 -13.68
CA VAL A 116 -11.41 -19.24 -14.37
C VAL A 116 -12.46 -19.86 -13.45
N LEU A 117 -13.62 -20.16 -14.00
CA LEU A 117 -14.64 -21.00 -13.39
C LEU A 117 -14.87 -22.19 -14.29
N GLY A 118 -14.56 -23.38 -13.80
CA GLY A 118 -14.71 -24.59 -14.60
C GLY A 118 -14.48 -25.84 -13.79
N GLY A 119 -14.61 -26.98 -14.45
CA GLY A 119 -14.34 -28.29 -13.87
C GLY A 119 -14.09 -29.34 -14.93
N SER A 120 -13.76 -30.55 -14.47
CA SER A 120 -13.50 -31.69 -15.35
C SER A 120 -14.41 -32.88 -15.05
N SER A 121 -14.55 -33.81 -16.00
CA SER A 121 -15.22 -35.10 -15.80
C SER A 121 -14.53 -35.99 -14.76
N LEU A 122 -13.26 -35.73 -14.44
CA LEU A 122 -12.52 -36.41 -13.38
C LEU A 122 -12.85 -35.88 -11.98
N GLY A 123 -13.58 -34.76 -11.90
CA GLY A 123 -13.80 -34.01 -10.68
C GLY A 123 -12.72 -32.93 -10.46
N GLY A 124 -12.98 -32.03 -9.52
CA GLY A 124 -12.09 -30.90 -9.23
C GLY A 124 -12.40 -29.66 -10.07
N GLY A 125 -11.93 -28.51 -9.57
CA GLY A 125 -11.94 -27.25 -10.29
C GLY A 125 -10.71 -27.10 -11.20
N ILE A 126 -10.71 -26.08 -12.02
CA ILE A 126 -9.55 -25.67 -12.82
C ILE A 126 -8.67 -24.76 -11.94
N SER A 127 -7.37 -25.00 -11.94
CA SER A 127 -6.39 -24.15 -11.26
C SER A 127 -5.14 -23.94 -12.13
N GLN A 128 -4.29 -22.99 -11.74
CA GLN A 128 -3.11 -22.60 -12.52
C GLN A 128 -3.45 -22.25 -13.98
N PHE A 129 -4.54 -21.50 -14.16
CA PHE A 129 -5.04 -21.20 -15.49
C PHE A 129 -4.25 -20.06 -16.11
N PHE A 130 -3.73 -20.31 -17.30
CA PHE A 130 -3.10 -19.33 -18.16
C PHE A 130 -3.69 -19.43 -19.56
N THR A 131 -4.01 -18.28 -20.14
CA THR A 131 -4.19 -18.19 -21.57
C THR A 131 -3.76 -16.85 -22.10
N ALA A 132 -3.23 -16.86 -23.31
CA ALA A 132 -2.91 -15.65 -24.04
C ALA A 132 -3.17 -15.86 -25.54
N PHE A 133 -3.51 -14.81 -26.26
CA PHE A 133 -3.63 -14.85 -27.71
C PHE A 133 -3.46 -13.47 -28.34
N ASN A 134 -3.11 -13.45 -29.62
CA ASN A 134 -3.12 -12.25 -30.45
C ASN A 134 -4.38 -12.21 -31.31
N VAL A 135 -5.00 -11.04 -31.44
CA VAL A 135 -6.13 -10.80 -32.36
C VAL A 135 -5.77 -9.69 -33.33
N ASP A 136 -5.88 -9.96 -34.63
CA ASP A 136 -5.91 -8.94 -35.68
C ASP A 136 -7.37 -8.60 -35.99
N PHE A 137 -7.85 -7.47 -35.46
CA PHE A 137 -9.22 -6.99 -35.69
C PHE A 137 -9.48 -6.65 -37.17
N SER A 138 -8.44 -6.38 -37.95
CA SER A 138 -8.54 -6.09 -39.39
C SER A 138 -8.74 -7.37 -40.21
N ALA A 139 -8.06 -8.44 -39.82
CA ALA A 139 -8.19 -9.76 -40.44
C ALA A 139 -9.31 -10.59 -39.82
N ALA A 140 -9.82 -10.20 -38.65
CA ALA A 140 -10.72 -10.96 -37.81
C ALA A 140 -10.14 -12.35 -37.46
N LEU A 141 -8.84 -12.40 -37.13
CA LEU A 141 -8.11 -13.63 -36.85
C LEU A 141 -7.55 -13.63 -35.44
N ILE A 142 -7.57 -14.80 -34.81
CA ILE A 142 -6.83 -15.10 -33.59
C ILE A 142 -5.66 -16.00 -33.95
N THR A 143 -4.46 -15.55 -33.59
CA THR A 143 -3.21 -16.28 -33.79
C THR A 143 -2.46 -16.40 -32.46
N ASP A 144 -1.50 -17.32 -32.43
CA ASP A 144 -0.56 -17.46 -31.31
C ASP A 144 -1.29 -17.61 -29.97
N GLY A 145 -2.43 -18.33 -30.01
CA GLY A 145 -3.19 -18.66 -28.82
C GLY A 145 -2.48 -19.77 -28.07
N GLN A 146 -2.26 -19.59 -26.78
CA GLN A 146 -1.72 -20.61 -25.89
C GLN A 146 -2.65 -20.76 -24.69
N MET A 147 -2.88 -21.99 -24.26
CA MET A 147 -3.69 -22.29 -23.08
C MET A 147 -2.99 -23.35 -22.24
N GLU A 148 -2.75 -23.01 -20.97
CA GLU A 148 -2.24 -23.91 -19.96
C GLU A 148 -3.20 -23.92 -18.78
N PHE A 149 -3.53 -25.11 -18.26
CA PHE A 149 -4.26 -25.19 -17.01
C PHE A 149 -4.09 -26.56 -16.39
N CYS A 150 -4.45 -26.64 -15.12
CA CYS A 150 -4.44 -27.88 -14.39
C CYS A 150 -5.83 -28.23 -13.84
N ILE A 151 -6.13 -29.51 -13.85
CA ILE A 151 -7.34 -30.09 -13.26
C ILE A 151 -6.93 -31.11 -12.20
N GLY A 152 -7.43 -30.97 -10.96
CA GLY A 152 -7.03 -31.79 -9.81
C GLY A 152 -8.08 -31.83 -8.70
N GLY A 153 -8.11 -32.92 -7.94
CA GLY A 153 -9.24 -33.23 -7.05
C GLY A 153 -9.43 -32.28 -5.87
N ASP A 154 -8.37 -31.59 -5.43
CA ASP A 154 -8.40 -30.61 -4.34
C ASP A 154 -8.09 -29.17 -4.80
N GLY A 155 -8.00 -28.93 -6.11
CA GLY A 155 -7.59 -27.65 -6.68
C GLY A 155 -6.09 -27.38 -6.60
N SER A 156 -5.29 -28.25 -5.97
CA SER A 156 -3.83 -28.21 -6.00
C SER A 156 -3.30 -29.16 -7.08
N CYS A 157 -2.42 -28.67 -7.93
CA CYS A 157 -1.80 -29.45 -9.02
C CYS A 157 -0.68 -30.37 -8.53
N THR A 158 -0.86 -30.93 -7.33
CA THR A 158 0.17 -31.69 -6.62
C THR A 158 -0.26 -33.12 -6.35
N ASP A 159 -1.53 -33.45 -6.57
CA ASP A 159 -2.00 -34.81 -6.42
C ASP A 159 -1.63 -35.66 -7.64
N SER A 160 -1.37 -36.95 -7.42
CA SER A 160 -1.02 -37.90 -8.48
C SER A 160 -2.16 -38.15 -9.49
N GLY A 161 -3.31 -37.51 -9.29
CA GLY A 161 -4.49 -37.57 -10.15
C GLY A 161 -4.67 -36.32 -11.00
N SER A 162 -3.86 -35.28 -10.77
CA SER A 162 -3.90 -34.05 -11.56
C SER A 162 -3.51 -34.28 -13.00
N GLN A 163 -4.10 -33.49 -13.90
CA GLN A 163 -3.66 -33.37 -15.28
C GLN A 163 -3.30 -31.91 -15.55
N PHE A 164 -2.06 -31.67 -16.00
CA PHE A 164 -1.62 -30.39 -16.54
C PHE A 164 -1.78 -30.43 -18.06
N TRP A 165 -2.56 -29.51 -18.61
CA TRP A 165 -2.87 -29.39 -20.03
C TRP A 165 -2.12 -28.19 -20.59
N ASP A 166 -1.45 -28.36 -21.73
CA ASP A 166 -0.75 -27.30 -22.47
C ASP A 166 -0.97 -27.49 -23.97
N PHE A 167 -1.46 -26.47 -24.67
CA PHE A 167 -1.64 -26.50 -26.12
C PHE A 167 -1.78 -25.12 -26.77
N ASP A 168 -1.43 -25.08 -28.05
CA ASP A 168 -1.67 -23.95 -28.92
C ASP A 168 -3.08 -23.98 -29.53
N TYR A 169 -3.69 -22.82 -29.74
CA TYR A 169 -4.96 -22.65 -30.44
C TYR A 169 -4.96 -21.47 -31.42
N SER A 170 -5.84 -21.54 -32.41
CA SER A 170 -6.07 -20.44 -33.35
C SER A 170 -7.55 -20.37 -33.74
N GLY A 171 -7.98 -19.21 -34.24
CA GLY A 171 -9.39 -18.99 -34.51
C GLY A 171 -9.70 -17.76 -35.35
N GLU A 172 -10.98 -17.43 -35.40
CA GLU A 172 -11.50 -16.26 -36.10
C GLU A 172 -12.54 -15.52 -35.27
N VAL A 173 -12.72 -14.23 -35.57
CA VAL A 173 -13.76 -13.37 -35.01
C VAL A 173 -14.93 -13.31 -35.98
N VAL A 174 -16.01 -14.03 -35.69
CA VAL A 174 -17.20 -14.15 -36.54
C VAL A 174 -18.39 -13.50 -35.86
N ASN A 175 -18.93 -12.44 -36.48
CA ASN A 175 -20.09 -11.68 -35.98
C ASN A 175 -19.92 -11.15 -34.54
N GLY A 176 -18.69 -10.76 -34.16
CA GLY A 176 -18.40 -10.28 -32.80
C GLY A 176 -17.95 -11.38 -31.83
N PHE A 177 -18.08 -12.65 -32.22
CA PHE A 177 -17.71 -13.79 -31.39
C PHE A 177 -16.38 -14.38 -31.81
N VAL A 178 -15.58 -14.79 -30.84
CA VAL A 178 -14.40 -15.61 -31.06
C VAL A 178 -14.83 -17.06 -31.19
N VAL A 179 -14.30 -17.74 -32.21
CA VAL A 179 -14.36 -19.19 -32.35
C VAL A 179 -12.98 -19.70 -32.68
N ALA A 180 -12.37 -20.43 -31.74
CA ALA A 180 -11.02 -20.95 -31.81
C ALA A 180 -10.98 -22.44 -31.47
N ARG A 181 -9.91 -23.11 -31.87
CA ARG A 181 -9.69 -24.55 -31.69
C ARG A 181 -8.21 -24.85 -31.46
N PRO A 182 -7.86 -25.94 -30.75
CA PRO A 182 -6.49 -26.43 -30.66
C PRO A 182 -5.87 -26.62 -32.05
N VAL A 183 -4.63 -26.18 -32.25
CA VAL A 183 -3.94 -26.27 -33.54
C VAL A 183 -3.66 -27.74 -33.86
N ASP A 184 -4.17 -28.21 -34.99
CA ASP A 184 -4.06 -29.61 -35.44
C ASP A 184 -4.55 -30.67 -34.42
N ASN A 185 -5.30 -30.25 -33.40
CA ASN A 185 -5.66 -31.04 -32.22
C ASN A 185 -4.42 -31.60 -31.49
N GLN A 186 -3.33 -30.84 -31.38
CA GLN A 186 -2.10 -31.24 -30.72
C GLN A 186 -1.88 -30.45 -29.43
N GLY A 187 -1.28 -31.10 -28.43
CA GLY A 187 -0.83 -30.49 -27.18
C GLY A 187 -0.16 -31.53 -26.29
N GLU A 188 -0.08 -31.23 -25.01
CA GLU A 188 0.50 -32.06 -23.97
C GLU A 188 -0.45 -32.20 -22.78
N ILE A 189 -0.49 -33.39 -22.18
CA ILE A 189 -1.11 -33.63 -20.88
C ILE A 189 -0.08 -34.31 -19.98
N ASN A 190 0.28 -33.68 -18.86
CA ASN A 190 1.35 -34.14 -17.96
C ASN A 190 2.67 -34.38 -18.71
N GLU A 191 3.08 -33.41 -19.55
CA GLU A 191 4.31 -33.46 -20.38
C GLU A 191 4.33 -34.63 -21.39
N GLN A 192 3.17 -35.25 -21.65
CA GLN A 192 3.00 -36.30 -22.65
C GLN A 192 2.19 -35.78 -23.83
N LEU A 193 2.69 -36.00 -25.05
CA LEU A 193 1.98 -35.59 -26.26
C LEU A 193 0.58 -36.21 -26.30
N ALA A 194 -0.41 -35.35 -26.50
CA ALA A 194 -1.82 -35.70 -26.47
C ALA A 194 -2.58 -35.03 -27.62
N SER A 195 -3.65 -35.69 -28.07
CA SER A 195 -4.58 -35.09 -29.02
C SER A 195 -5.71 -34.38 -28.28
N ILE A 196 -5.66 -33.04 -28.23
CA ILE A 196 -6.64 -32.22 -27.52
C ILE A 196 -7.68 -31.69 -28.50
N PHE A 197 -8.95 -31.99 -28.25
CA PHE A 197 -10.07 -31.58 -29.10
C PHE A 197 -10.97 -30.61 -28.36
N GLY A 198 -11.78 -29.86 -29.12
CA GLY A 198 -12.81 -29.00 -28.53
C GLY A 198 -12.93 -27.65 -29.24
N THR A 199 -13.57 -26.73 -28.54
CA THR A 199 -13.78 -25.34 -28.99
C THR A 199 -13.52 -24.37 -27.85
N ILE A 200 -12.91 -23.24 -28.21
CA ILE A 200 -12.77 -22.06 -27.37
C ILE A 200 -13.61 -20.98 -28.02
N GLU A 201 -14.56 -20.43 -27.28
CA GLU A 201 -15.50 -19.42 -27.78
C GLU A 201 -15.52 -18.23 -26.83
N GLY A 202 -15.91 -17.04 -27.30
CA GLY A 202 -16.02 -15.91 -26.39
C GLY A 202 -16.40 -14.61 -27.06
N VAL A 203 -16.36 -13.54 -26.28
CA VAL A 203 -16.67 -12.19 -26.76
C VAL A 203 -15.77 -11.17 -26.09
N PHE A 204 -15.43 -10.13 -26.85
CA PHE A 204 -14.75 -8.96 -26.30
C PHE A 204 -15.76 -8.06 -25.58
N THR A 205 -15.34 -7.41 -24.50
CA THR A 205 -16.17 -6.47 -23.72
C THR A 205 -15.39 -5.19 -23.41
N GLY A 206 -16.11 -4.14 -23.01
CA GLY A 206 -15.62 -2.77 -22.92
C GLY A 206 -15.70 -2.02 -24.25
N ASP A 207 -15.67 -0.68 -24.20
CA ASP A 207 -15.86 0.19 -25.37
C ASP A 207 -14.78 0.00 -26.45
N ASN A 208 -13.58 -0.43 -26.08
CA ASN A 208 -12.44 -0.65 -26.98
C ASN A 208 -11.90 -2.09 -26.91
N ALA A 209 -12.77 -3.04 -26.56
CA ALA A 209 -12.41 -4.44 -26.33
C ALA A 209 -11.30 -4.57 -25.27
N GLU A 210 -11.40 -3.83 -24.17
CA GLU A 210 -10.40 -3.84 -23.11
C GLU A 210 -10.31 -5.21 -22.39
N ALA A 211 -11.34 -6.05 -22.49
CA ALA A 211 -11.29 -7.44 -22.02
C ALA A 211 -11.92 -8.43 -23.00
N PHE A 212 -11.67 -9.71 -22.75
CA PHE A 212 -12.24 -10.85 -23.43
C PHE A 212 -12.79 -11.85 -22.40
N VAL A 213 -14.07 -12.19 -22.53
CA VAL A 213 -14.71 -13.25 -21.75
C VAL A 213 -14.82 -14.49 -22.63
N GLY A 214 -14.04 -15.51 -22.31
CA GLY A 214 -13.96 -16.76 -23.05
C GLY A 214 -14.57 -17.92 -22.29
N GLY A 215 -15.06 -18.91 -23.01
CA GLY A 215 -15.43 -20.22 -22.52
C GLY A 215 -14.78 -21.30 -23.37
N PHE A 216 -14.55 -22.47 -22.80
CA PHE A 216 -14.02 -23.61 -23.52
C PHE A 216 -14.74 -24.89 -23.13
N ASN A 217 -14.84 -25.77 -24.10
CA ASN A 217 -15.28 -27.15 -23.96
C ASN A 217 -14.23 -28.00 -24.66
N LEU A 218 -13.34 -28.60 -23.87
CA LEU A 218 -12.19 -29.35 -24.33
C LEU A 218 -12.35 -30.80 -23.91
N PHE A 219 -11.78 -31.72 -24.69
CA PHE A 219 -11.72 -33.11 -24.30
C PHE A 219 -10.50 -33.82 -24.86
N TYR A 220 -10.11 -34.85 -24.13
CA TYR A 220 -9.08 -35.82 -24.48
C TYR A 220 -9.74 -37.20 -24.54
N ASP A 221 -9.44 -37.95 -25.60
CA ASP A 221 -9.95 -39.29 -25.86
C ASP A 221 -8.77 -40.17 -26.33
N ASP A 222 -8.41 -41.18 -25.54
CA ASP A 222 -7.27 -42.09 -25.80
C ASP A 222 -7.46 -42.93 -27.08
N ASP A 223 -8.70 -43.09 -27.57
CA ASP A 223 -8.99 -43.76 -28.83
C ASP A 223 -8.78 -42.84 -30.05
N LEU A 224 -8.80 -41.53 -29.86
CA LEU A 224 -8.58 -40.52 -30.90
C LEU A 224 -7.14 -40.00 -30.94
N ASP A 225 -6.30 -40.40 -29.99
CA ASP A 225 -4.93 -39.91 -29.91
C ASP A 225 -4.07 -40.36 -31.11
N ILE A 226 -3.66 -39.39 -31.92
CA ILE A 226 -2.88 -39.64 -33.14
C ILE A 226 -1.48 -40.17 -32.81
N TYR A 227 -0.92 -39.78 -31.66
CA TYR A 227 0.43 -40.15 -31.23
C TYR A 227 0.54 -41.62 -30.84
N ARG A 228 -0.56 -42.24 -30.40
CA ARG A 228 -0.64 -43.68 -30.18
C ARG A 228 -0.47 -44.53 -31.45
N SER A 229 -0.90 -44.01 -32.59
CA SER A 229 -0.91 -44.76 -33.87
C SER A 229 0.43 -44.77 -34.59
N VAL A 230 1.27 -43.76 -34.31
CA VAL A 230 2.64 -43.65 -34.79
C VAL A 230 3.50 -44.31 -33.71
N ASN A 231 4.27 -45.36 -34.00
CA ASN A 231 5.10 -46.07 -32.99
C ASN A 231 6.25 -45.19 -32.42
N VAL A 232 5.95 -44.03 -31.84
CA VAL A 232 6.83 -43.20 -31.01
C VAL A 232 6.56 -43.66 -29.58
N VAL A 233 7.16 -44.79 -29.21
CA VAL A 233 6.70 -45.66 -28.11
C VAL A 233 6.92 -45.08 -26.71
N ASN A 234 7.45 -43.86 -26.56
CA ASN A 234 7.84 -43.34 -25.25
C ASN A 234 7.20 -42.01 -24.84
N ASP A 235 6.53 -41.27 -25.74
CA ASP A 235 6.15 -39.87 -25.46
C ASP A 235 4.63 -39.59 -25.60
N ALA A 236 3.82 -40.60 -25.95
CA ALA A 236 2.36 -40.45 -26.03
C ALA A 236 1.70 -40.58 -24.65
N ALA A 237 0.60 -39.86 -24.44
CA ALA A 237 -0.26 -39.82 -23.25
C ALA A 237 -0.89 -41.17 -22.84
N SER A 238 -0.08 -42.19 -22.56
CA SER A 238 -0.54 -43.55 -22.27
C SER A 238 -0.98 -43.69 -20.80
N GLY A 239 -2.27 -43.99 -20.60
CA GLY A 239 -2.84 -44.23 -19.28
C GLY A 239 -3.50 -42.99 -18.66
N ILE A 240 -3.60 -41.90 -19.43
CA ILE A 240 -4.43 -40.75 -19.12
C ILE A 240 -5.90 -41.13 -19.39
N PRO A 241 -6.82 -41.00 -18.41
CA PRO A 241 -8.24 -41.29 -18.64
C PRO A 241 -8.86 -40.29 -19.61
N ASP A 242 -9.92 -40.71 -20.31
CA ASP A 242 -10.73 -39.79 -21.11
C ASP A 242 -11.30 -38.69 -20.21
N THR A 243 -11.06 -37.44 -20.62
CA THR A 243 -11.35 -36.27 -19.80
C THR A 243 -12.08 -35.24 -20.64
N THR A 244 -13.17 -34.68 -20.10
CA THR A 244 -13.78 -33.46 -20.63
C THR A 244 -13.52 -32.33 -19.63
N VAL A 245 -13.20 -31.13 -20.12
CA VAL A 245 -12.94 -29.95 -19.32
C VAL A 245 -13.77 -28.79 -19.87
N ASP A 246 -14.60 -28.22 -19.00
CA ASP A 246 -15.46 -27.09 -19.33
C ASP A 246 -15.10 -25.92 -18.42
N GLY A 247 -14.92 -24.73 -18.97
CA GLY A 247 -14.59 -23.55 -18.19
C GLY A 247 -14.97 -22.24 -18.85
N VAL A 248 -15.11 -21.19 -18.04
CA VAL A 248 -15.21 -19.79 -18.46
C VAL A 248 -14.08 -19.01 -17.81
N PHE A 249 -13.46 -18.11 -18.56
CA PHE A 249 -12.37 -17.28 -18.10
C PHE A 249 -12.54 -15.82 -18.54
N LEU A 250 -11.89 -14.92 -17.80
CA LEU A 250 -11.73 -13.51 -18.17
C LEU A 250 -10.24 -13.21 -18.37
N ILE A 251 -9.91 -12.62 -19.51
CA ILE A 251 -8.59 -12.06 -19.77
C ILE A 251 -8.70 -10.61 -20.24
N GLU A 252 -7.61 -9.88 -20.15
CA GLU A 252 -7.58 -8.45 -20.41
C GLU A 252 -6.66 -8.15 -21.57
N LYS A 253 -6.98 -7.08 -22.29
CA LYS A 253 -6.14 -6.52 -23.34
C LYS A 253 -4.80 -6.11 -22.73
N ASP A 254 -3.72 -6.60 -23.30
CA ASP A 254 -2.38 -6.16 -22.91
C ASP A 254 -1.98 -4.96 -23.76
N LEU A 255 -2.00 -3.77 -23.15
CA LEU A 255 -1.61 -2.52 -23.80
C LEU A 255 -0.09 -2.31 -23.82
N ARG A 256 0.68 -3.16 -23.15
CA ARG A 256 2.12 -2.97 -22.96
C ARG A 256 2.96 -3.62 -24.06
N PHE A 257 2.41 -4.58 -24.82
CA PHE A 257 3.11 -5.24 -25.93
C PHE A 257 2.42 -5.00 -27.27
N ASN A 258 3.23 -4.93 -28.31
CA ASN A 258 2.76 -5.29 -29.64
C ASN A 258 2.95 -6.80 -29.84
N SER A 259 2.25 -7.35 -30.83
CA SER A 259 2.31 -8.77 -31.18
C SER A 259 3.73 -9.30 -31.45
N ALA A 260 4.64 -8.50 -32.02
CA ALA A 260 5.99 -8.97 -32.32
C ALA A 260 6.86 -9.13 -31.06
N ASP A 261 6.56 -8.37 -30.00
CA ASP A 261 7.24 -8.51 -28.72
C ASP A 261 6.70 -9.73 -27.96
N PHE A 262 5.39 -10.00 -28.04
CA PHE A 262 4.73 -11.15 -27.44
C PHE A 262 5.35 -12.50 -27.84
N ASP A 263 5.60 -12.73 -29.13
CA ASP A 263 6.21 -13.99 -29.63
C ASP A 263 7.60 -14.26 -29.03
N THR A 264 8.33 -13.20 -28.66
CA THR A 264 9.65 -13.35 -28.02
C THR A 264 9.56 -13.65 -26.53
N PHE A 265 8.48 -13.25 -25.87
CA PHE A 265 8.27 -13.52 -24.45
C PHE A 265 8.01 -15.00 -24.19
N LEU A 266 7.22 -15.70 -25.01
CA LEU A 266 6.84 -17.10 -24.78
C LEU A 266 8.01 -18.12 -24.78
N ASN A 267 9.25 -17.71 -25.03
CA ASN A 267 10.39 -18.59 -25.30
C ASN A 267 11.57 -18.47 -24.32
N SER A 268 11.46 -17.73 -23.21
CA SER A 268 12.60 -17.51 -22.31
C SER A 268 12.25 -17.39 -20.84
N ASP A 269 12.84 -18.26 -20.02
CA ASP A 269 12.85 -18.10 -18.57
C ASP A 269 13.76 -16.94 -18.16
N SER A 270 13.31 -16.14 -17.21
CA SER A 270 14.09 -15.06 -16.62
C SER A 270 13.86 -14.95 -15.13
N PHE A 271 14.83 -14.32 -14.45
CA PHE A 271 14.74 -13.98 -13.03
C PHE A 271 14.95 -12.49 -12.82
N LEU A 272 14.17 -11.93 -11.90
CA LEU A 272 14.33 -10.59 -11.35
C LEU A 272 14.60 -10.71 -9.85
N LEU A 273 15.68 -10.08 -9.38
CA LEU A 273 16.01 -9.91 -7.97
C LEU A 273 15.81 -8.44 -7.61
N GLN A 274 14.98 -8.17 -6.60
CA GLN A 274 14.68 -6.84 -6.11
C GLN A 274 15.04 -6.71 -4.63
N GLU A 275 15.46 -5.51 -4.19
CA GLU A 275 15.62 -5.18 -2.78
C GLU A 275 14.35 -5.42 -1.97
N GLY A 276 14.49 -5.89 -0.73
CA GLY A 276 13.37 -6.21 0.16
C GLY A 276 12.60 -7.50 -0.19
N TYR A 277 12.73 -7.99 -1.43
CA TYR A 277 12.09 -9.22 -1.92
C TYR A 277 13.05 -10.01 -2.81
N ALA A 278 13.91 -10.87 -2.22
CA ALA A 278 14.57 -11.92 -3.01
C ALA A 278 13.58 -13.04 -3.36
N ARG A 279 12.57 -12.70 -4.15
CA ARG A 279 11.79 -13.65 -4.92
C ARG A 279 12.44 -13.76 -6.29
N ILE A 280 12.83 -14.96 -6.68
CA ILE A 280 12.98 -15.32 -8.08
C ILE A 280 11.57 -15.23 -8.65
N LEU A 281 11.26 -14.11 -9.26
CA LEU A 281 10.13 -14.13 -10.15
C LEU A 281 10.59 -14.97 -11.34
N LEU A 282 9.83 -16.02 -11.68
CA LEU A 282 10.06 -16.75 -12.92
C LEU A 282 9.11 -16.16 -13.93
N GLY A 283 9.67 -15.59 -14.98
CA GLY A 283 8.89 -14.83 -15.92
C GLY A 283 9.53 -14.76 -17.26
N ASN A 284 8.78 -14.21 -18.19
CA ASN A 284 9.28 -13.84 -19.50
C ASN A 284 9.74 -12.39 -19.40
N SER A 285 11.00 -12.10 -19.75
CA SER A 285 11.49 -10.73 -19.78
C SER A 285 12.26 -10.42 -21.06
N ARG A 286 12.28 -9.14 -21.40
CA ARG A 286 13.10 -8.64 -22.50
C ARG A 286 13.78 -7.34 -22.09
N PRO A 287 15.10 -7.35 -21.87
CA PRO A 287 15.89 -6.13 -21.92
C PRO A 287 16.28 -5.92 -23.38
N THR A 288 15.58 -5.03 -24.06
CA THR A 288 16.27 -4.27 -25.10
C THR A 288 16.48 -2.88 -24.53
N LEU A 289 17.70 -2.36 -24.63
CA LEU A 289 18.13 -1.03 -24.16
C LEU A 289 17.26 0.16 -24.66
N SER A 290 16.21 -0.08 -25.44
CA SER A 290 15.35 0.91 -26.08
C SER A 290 13.86 0.78 -25.75
N ASN A 291 13.43 -0.26 -25.03
CA ASN A 291 12.02 -0.50 -24.70
C ASN A 291 11.88 -0.69 -23.18
N PRO A 292 10.73 -0.30 -22.59
CA PRO A 292 10.45 -0.56 -21.18
C PRO A 292 10.60 -2.05 -20.91
N ILE A 293 11.37 -2.41 -19.89
CA ILE A 293 11.45 -3.79 -19.46
C ILE A 293 10.07 -4.18 -18.95
N LEU A 294 9.67 -5.38 -19.38
CA LEU A 294 8.56 -6.08 -18.80
C LEU A 294 9.10 -7.30 -18.07
N PHE A 295 8.70 -7.44 -16.82
CA PHE A 295 8.81 -8.71 -16.11
C PHE A 295 7.41 -9.18 -15.71
N VAL A 296 6.98 -10.38 -16.14
CA VAL A 296 5.71 -10.99 -15.69
C VAL A 296 6.04 -12.15 -14.76
N ASP A 297 5.75 -12.02 -13.48
CA ASP A 297 5.90 -13.14 -12.56
C ASP A 297 4.81 -14.19 -12.77
N GLY A 298 5.19 -15.33 -13.35
CA GLY A 298 4.29 -16.44 -13.60
C GLY A 298 3.82 -17.16 -12.33
N ARG A 299 4.46 -16.91 -11.17
CA ARG A 299 4.16 -17.60 -9.90
C ARG A 299 3.31 -16.77 -8.94
N SER A 300 3.38 -15.44 -9.00
CA SER A 300 2.50 -14.60 -8.19
C SER A 300 1.06 -14.70 -8.68
N LYS A 301 0.16 -14.67 -7.70
CA LYS A 301 -1.29 -14.67 -7.91
C LYS A 301 -1.84 -13.49 -7.12
N PRO A 302 -2.15 -12.35 -7.77
CA PRO A 302 -2.10 -12.09 -9.22
C PRO A 302 -0.68 -11.97 -9.79
N ARG A 303 -0.51 -12.19 -11.10
CA ARG A 303 0.78 -12.05 -11.77
C ARG A 303 1.26 -10.60 -11.67
N LEU A 304 2.45 -10.39 -11.12
CA LEU A 304 3.05 -9.08 -11.01
C LEU A 304 3.73 -8.69 -12.31
N VAL A 305 3.44 -7.48 -12.77
CA VAL A 305 4.07 -6.91 -13.95
C VAL A 305 4.93 -5.72 -13.58
N PHE A 306 6.24 -5.84 -13.80
CA PHE A 306 7.20 -4.78 -13.54
C PHE A 306 7.49 -4.02 -14.83
N THR A 307 7.39 -2.69 -14.76
CA THR A 307 7.62 -1.78 -15.89
C THR A 307 8.44 -0.58 -15.48
N ASP A 308 9.16 -0.03 -16.45
CA ASP A 308 9.74 1.32 -16.41
C ASP A 308 8.91 2.23 -17.33
N PRO A 309 7.78 2.78 -16.86
CA PRO A 309 6.84 3.47 -17.72
C PRO A 309 7.43 4.73 -18.38
N ASP A 310 8.38 5.38 -17.71
CA ASP A 310 8.98 6.65 -18.16
C ASP A 310 10.36 6.47 -18.81
N ASN A 311 10.82 5.21 -18.93
CA ASN A 311 12.16 4.88 -19.42
C ASN A 311 13.26 5.63 -18.61
N GLU A 312 13.01 5.80 -17.31
CA GLU A 312 13.89 6.48 -16.36
C GLU A 312 14.94 5.53 -15.79
N ALA A 313 14.71 4.23 -15.84
CA ALA A 313 15.65 3.24 -15.38
C ALA A 313 16.85 3.12 -16.31
N SER A 314 18.03 3.09 -15.71
CA SER A 314 19.26 2.76 -16.40
C SER A 314 19.56 1.27 -16.23
N ILE A 315 19.55 0.54 -17.35
CA ILE A 315 19.91 -0.89 -17.37
C ILE A 315 21.36 -0.99 -17.82
N THR A 316 22.23 -1.45 -16.92
CA THR A 316 23.64 -1.62 -17.19
C THR A 316 24.02 -3.09 -17.07
N ARG A 317 24.52 -3.68 -18.15
CA ARG A 317 25.08 -5.05 -18.13
C ARG A 317 26.30 -5.11 -17.22
N ARG A 318 26.25 -5.94 -16.17
CA ARG A 318 27.24 -6.08 -15.08
C ARG A 318 27.84 -7.49 -15.05
N ASN A 319 28.45 -7.93 -16.15
CA ASN A 319 29.16 -9.21 -16.22
C ASN A 319 30.59 -9.16 -15.60
N GLU A 320 30.83 -8.31 -14.59
CA GLU A 320 32.17 -8.00 -14.08
C GLU A 320 32.90 -9.23 -13.52
N ASN A 321 32.16 -10.15 -12.90
CA ASN A 321 32.69 -11.45 -12.44
C ASN A 321 32.07 -12.65 -13.17
N LEU A 322 31.42 -12.45 -14.32
CA LEU A 322 30.91 -13.53 -15.18
C LEU A 322 31.71 -13.55 -16.47
N SER A 323 32.60 -14.54 -16.62
CA SER A 323 33.37 -14.66 -17.86
C SER A 323 32.45 -14.83 -19.07
N THR A 324 32.79 -14.22 -20.21
CA THR A 324 32.01 -14.33 -21.45
C THR A 324 31.81 -15.78 -21.88
N SER A 325 32.75 -16.68 -21.59
CA SER A 325 32.59 -18.11 -21.85
C SER A 325 31.49 -18.74 -21.00
N VAL A 326 31.44 -18.44 -19.70
CA VAL A 326 30.41 -18.97 -18.80
C VAL A 326 29.04 -18.38 -19.15
N SER A 327 28.97 -17.06 -19.35
CA SER A 327 27.75 -16.36 -19.83
C SER A 327 27.19 -17.02 -21.10
N ASN A 328 28.02 -17.25 -22.12
CA ASN A 328 27.57 -17.90 -23.36
C ASN A 328 27.19 -19.38 -23.18
N SER A 329 27.91 -20.12 -22.33
CA SER A 329 27.65 -21.54 -22.07
C SER A 329 26.28 -21.75 -21.42
N PHE A 330 25.96 -20.96 -20.39
CA PHE A 330 24.71 -21.08 -19.65
C PHE A 330 23.58 -20.19 -20.20
N GLY A 331 23.87 -19.36 -21.21
CA GLY A 331 22.91 -18.38 -21.74
C GLY A 331 22.53 -17.29 -20.74
N LEU A 332 23.46 -16.93 -19.84
CA LEU A 332 23.24 -16.00 -18.73
C LEU A 332 23.80 -14.62 -19.03
N ASP A 333 23.04 -13.59 -18.70
CA ASP A 333 23.47 -12.19 -18.83
C ASP A 333 22.99 -11.35 -17.66
N TRP A 334 23.92 -10.93 -16.79
CA TRP A 334 23.58 -10.12 -15.64
C TRP A 334 23.45 -8.66 -16.00
N GLU A 335 22.32 -8.09 -15.63
CA GLU A 335 22.07 -6.68 -15.77
C GLU A 335 21.67 -6.12 -14.41
N ARG A 336 22.10 -4.88 -14.18
CA ARG A 336 21.71 -4.09 -13.03
C ARG A 336 20.80 -2.99 -13.51
N TRP A 337 19.64 -2.93 -12.88
CA TRP A 337 18.67 -1.87 -13.00
C TRP A 337 19.01 -0.77 -12.01
N GLU A 338 18.88 0.49 -12.42
CA GLU A 338 18.91 1.67 -11.54
C GLU A 338 17.74 2.59 -11.90
N GLY A 339 16.71 2.64 -11.06
CA GLY A 339 15.57 3.54 -11.20
C GLY A 339 14.26 2.92 -10.72
N PRO A 340 13.17 3.70 -10.66
CA PRO A 340 11.90 3.24 -10.12
C PRO A 340 11.31 2.10 -10.96
N LEU A 341 10.79 1.08 -10.27
CA LEU A 341 10.00 0.01 -10.87
C LEU A 341 8.53 0.28 -10.58
N THR A 342 7.71 0.38 -11.62
CA THR A 342 6.26 0.40 -11.46
C THR A 342 5.75 -1.03 -11.54
N VAL A 343 5.19 -1.51 -10.44
CA VAL A 343 4.52 -2.81 -10.40
C VAL A 343 3.03 -2.60 -10.61
N SER A 344 2.49 -3.33 -11.58
CA SER A 344 1.08 -3.37 -11.90
C SER A 344 0.55 -4.78 -11.69
N THR A 345 -0.59 -4.90 -11.01
CA THR A 345 -1.31 -6.17 -10.78
C THR A 345 -2.42 -6.43 -11.79
N ASP A 346 -2.79 -5.42 -12.60
CA ASP A 346 -3.89 -5.46 -13.57
C ASP A 346 -3.55 -4.57 -14.77
N ASN A 347 -3.88 -5.01 -15.98
CA ASN A 347 -3.57 -4.29 -17.23
C ASN A 347 -4.18 -2.89 -17.30
N LEU A 348 -5.22 -2.61 -16.51
CA LEU A 348 -5.91 -1.32 -16.50
C LEU A 348 -5.55 -0.41 -15.32
N ASN A 349 -4.93 -0.93 -14.27
CA ASN A 349 -4.57 -0.14 -13.09
C ASN A 349 -3.05 -0.02 -12.97
N LEU A 350 -2.54 1.13 -13.43
CA LEU A 350 -1.14 1.52 -13.31
C LEU A 350 -0.82 2.13 -11.93
N SER A 351 -1.68 1.99 -10.93
CA SER A 351 -1.36 2.46 -9.58
C SER A 351 -0.11 1.74 -9.07
N ALA A 352 0.96 2.49 -8.82
CA ALA A 352 2.20 1.97 -8.28
C ALA A 352 1.91 1.19 -6.99
N ILE A 353 2.20 -0.11 -6.99
CA ILE A 353 2.15 -0.90 -5.77
C ILE A 353 3.33 -0.46 -4.92
N GLN A 354 3.04 0.19 -3.80
CA GLN A 354 4.00 0.37 -2.72
C GLN A 354 4.20 -0.98 -2.04
N ASP A 355 5.41 -1.29 -1.61
CA ASP A 355 5.67 -2.55 -0.96
C ASP A 355 4.93 -2.65 0.40
N GLY A 356 4.90 -3.83 1.02
CA GLY A 356 4.24 -4.01 2.32
C GLY A 356 4.81 -3.17 3.48
N ALA A 357 5.91 -2.45 3.27
CA ALA A 357 6.52 -1.52 4.20
C ALA A 357 6.26 -0.03 3.83
N ASN A 358 5.55 0.24 2.73
CA ASN A 358 5.44 1.56 2.08
C ASN A 358 6.79 2.15 1.65
N ASP A 359 7.84 1.33 1.56
CA ASP A 359 9.10 1.76 0.98
C ASP A 359 8.93 1.75 -0.55
N PRO A 360 9.34 2.81 -1.27
CA PRO A 360 9.44 2.72 -2.72
C PRO A 360 10.37 1.55 -3.01
N ILE A 361 9.93 0.68 -3.92
CA ILE A 361 10.76 -0.40 -4.46
C ILE A 361 12.12 0.20 -4.78
N HIS A 362 13.15 -0.17 -4.02
CA HIS A 362 14.45 0.48 -4.14
C HIS A 362 14.97 0.39 -5.57
N ASP A 363 15.73 1.41 -5.97
CA ASP A 363 16.12 1.66 -7.36
C ASP A 363 16.96 0.53 -8.00
N VAL A 364 17.43 -0.48 -7.25
CA VAL A 364 18.35 -1.49 -7.76
C VAL A 364 17.75 -2.87 -7.83
N ALA A 365 17.72 -3.44 -9.04
CA ALA A 365 17.37 -4.82 -9.29
C ALA A 365 18.45 -5.52 -10.13
N PHE A 366 18.64 -6.83 -9.92
CA PHE A 366 19.50 -7.65 -10.76
C PHE A 366 18.66 -8.64 -11.55
N PHE A 367 18.88 -8.73 -12.86
CA PHE A 367 18.15 -9.65 -13.73
C PHE A 367 19.11 -10.53 -14.52
N SER A 368 18.66 -11.74 -14.87
CA SER A 368 19.21 -12.46 -16.02
C SER A 368 18.19 -13.41 -16.65
N THR A 369 18.40 -13.69 -17.94
CA THR A 369 17.69 -14.75 -18.67
C THR A 369 18.43 -16.07 -18.51
N PHE A 370 17.72 -17.19 -18.57
CA PHE A 370 18.32 -18.52 -18.64
C PHE A 370 17.40 -19.47 -19.40
N ARG A 371 17.86 -20.71 -19.55
CA ARG A 371 17.00 -21.82 -19.98
C ARG A 371 16.94 -22.80 -18.84
N THR A 372 15.75 -23.09 -18.33
CA THR A 372 15.58 -24.19 -17.40
C THR A 372 16.01 -25.50 -18.07
N SER A 373 16.61 -26.39 -17.30
CA SER A 373 16.93 -27.75 -17.72
C SER A 373 16.31 -28.70 -16.70
N GLU A 374 15.45 -29.60 -17.15
CA GLU A 374 14.94 -30.68 -16.32
C GLU A 374 16.09 -31.62 -15.96
N MET A 375 16.49 -31.61 -14.71
CA MET A 375 17.56 -32.51 -14.26
C MET A 375 17.08 -33.47 -13.18
N HIS A 376 17.22 -34.75 -13.53
CA HIS A 376 17.05 -35.87 -12.62
C HIS A 376 18.43 -36.44 -12.23
N ASP A 377 18.53 -37.04 -11.04
CA ASP A 377 19.69 -37.84 -10.60
C ASP A 377 21.03 -37.11 -10.41
N ILE A 378 21.01 -35.83 -10.04
CA ILE A 378 22.20 -35.12 -9.53
C ILE A 378 22.32 -35.32 -8.02
N THR A 379 23.44 -35.88 -7.58
CA THR A 379 23.86 -35.88 -6.18
C THR A 379 25.30 -35.45 -6.12
N GLY A 380 25.61 -34.39 -5.39
CA GLY A 380 26.94 -33.82 -5.46
C GLY A 380 27.13 -32.55 -4.66
N ARG A 381 28.41 -32.17 -4.52
CA ARG A 381 28.83 -30.96 -3.83
C ARG A 381 29.04 -29.82 -4.83
N TYR A 382 28.34 -28.73 -4.58
CA TYR A 382 28.49 -27.47 -5.30
C TYR A 382 29.37 -26.56 -4.45
N GLU A 383 30.50 -26.12 -4.99
CA GLU A 383 31.42 -25.19 -4.29
C GLU A 383 32.21 -24.28 -5.24
N THR A 384 32.13 -24.51 -6.55
CA THR A 384 32.86 -23.71 -7.54
C THR A 384 32.00 -22.54 -8.00
N VAL A 385 32.26 -21.34 -7.48
CA VAL A 385 31.61 -20.11 -7.93
C VAL A 385 32.12 -19.75 -9.32
N LEU A 386 31.27 -19.88 -10.34
CA LEU A 386 31.54 -19.54 -11.73
C LEU A 386 31.42 -18.04 -12.01
N GLY A 387 30.67 -17.33 -11.15
CA GLY A 387 30.65 -15.88 -11.07
C GLY A 387 29.64 -15.37 -10.04
N PHE A 388 29.67 -14.06 -9.78
CA PHE A 388 28.69 -13.34 -8.96
C PHE A 388 28.59 -11.85 -9.29
N THR A 389 27.47 -11.21 -8.96
CA THR A 389 27.29 -9.74 -8.97
C THR A 389 26.43 -9.33 -7.79
N GLY A 390 26.56 -8.12 -7.29
CA GLY A 390 25.75 -7.63 -6.17
C GLY A 390 26.39 -6.44 -5.47
N GLU A 391 25.65 -5.88 -4.52
CA GLU A 391 26.10 -4.75 -3.70
C GLU A 391 25.45 -4.78 -2.32
N GLY A 392 26.08 -4.10 -1.35
CA GLY A 392 25.43 -3.72 -0.09
C GLY A 392 24.73 -2.37 -0.19
N ASP A 393 23.94 -1.99 0.82
CA ASP A 393 23.06 -0.80 0.82
C ASP A 393 23.70 0.51 0.40
N ALA A 394 25.00 0.69 0.67
CA ALA A 394 25.76 1.85 0.24
C ALA A 394 26.17 1.81 -1.24
N GLY A 395 25.59 0.92 -2.05
CA GLY A 395 26.00 0.63 -3.44
C GLY A 395 27.41 0.05 -3.54
N THR A 396 27.95 -0.53 -2.46
CA THR A 396 29.32 -1.05 -2.45
C THR A 396 29.34 -2.44 -3.09
N PRO A 397 30.07 -2.66 -4.20
CA PRO A 397 30.07 -3.95 -4.88
C PRO A 397 30.59 -5.09 -4.01
N ILE A 398 30.04 -6.28 -4.22
CA ILE A 398 30.61 -7.52 -3.69
C ILE A 398 32.00 -7.73 -4.30
N SER A 399 32.99 -7.95 -3.43
CA SER A 399 34.40 -8.12 -3.78
C SER A 399 34.84 -9.58 -3.85
N ASP A 400 34.19 -10.46 -3.09
CA ASP A 400 34.40 -11.91 -3.14
C ASP A 400 33.12 -12.64 -2.69
N LEU A 401 32.91 -13.86 -3.20
CA LEU A 401 31.79 -14.72 -2.84
C LEU A 401 32.26 -16.17 -2.81
N GLU A 402 32.08 -16.82 -1.65
CA GLU A 402 32.19 -18.27 -1.51
C GLU A 402 30.81 -18.84 -1.24
N MET A 403 30.41 -19.88 -1.97
CA MET A 403 29.16 -20.60 -1.69
C MET A 403 29.40 -22.09 -1.83
N ARG A 404 28.94 -22.85 -0.84
CA ARG A 404 29.01 -24.32 -0.86
C ARG A 404 27.75 -24.95 -0.29
N PHE A 405 27.33 -26.06 -0.88
CA PHE A 405 26.20 -26.87 -0.43
C PHE A 405 26.25 -28.25 -1.08
N ASP A 406 25.51 -29.20 -0.51
CA ASP A 406 25.36 -30.55 -1.03
C ASP A 406 23.92 -30.73 -1.54
N ILE A 407 23.75 -31.17 -2.79
CA ILE A 407 22.44 -31.59 -3.33
C ILE A 407 22.33 -33.10 -3.27
N ASN A 408 21.19 -33.62 -2.81
CA ASN A 408 20.90 -35.05 -2.77
C ASN A 408 19.47 -35.39 -3.19
N PHE A 409 19.23 -35.62 -4.49
CA PHE A 409 17.92 -36.07 -4.99
C PHE A 409 17.57 -37.54 -4.65
N SER A 410 18.48 -38.30 -4.04
CA SER A 410 18.17 -39.69 -3.66
C SER A 410 17.29 -39.80 -2.41
N ALA A 411 17.13 -38.70 -1.66
CA ALA A 411 16.24 -38.64 -0.51
C ALA A 411 14.81 -38.34 -0.98
N ALA A 412 13.85 -39.21 -0.63
CA ALA A 412 12.43 -39.00 -0.89
C ALA A 412 11.80 -37.91 0.03
N GLY A 413 12.56 -36.87 0.36
CA GLY A 413 12.19 -35.81 1.30
C GLY A 413 12.20 -34.43 0.66
N MET A 414 11.58 -33.45 1.33
CA MET A 414 11.48 -32.06 0.83
C MET A 414 12.78 -31.25 0.97
N ASN A 415 13.80 -31.73 1.69
CA ASN A 415 15.08 -31.01 1.89
C ASN A 415 16.18 -31.69 1.09
N ASN A 416 16.33 -31.27 -0.17
CA ASN A 416 17.33 -31.85 -1.08
C ASN A 416 18.63 -31.05 -1.12
N ILE A 417 18.68 -29.89 -0.45
CA ILE A 417 19.90 -29.11 -0.27
C ILE A 417 20.26 -29.03 1.20
N GLU A 418 21.44 -29.51 1.52
CA GLU A 418 22.01 -29.53 2.87
C GLU A 418 23.37 -28.85 2.88
N ASN A 419 23.88 -28.57 4.07
CA ASN A 419 25.25 -28.09 4.29
C ASN A 419 25.55 -26.74 3.63
N GLY A 420 24.50 -25.93 3.41
CA GLY A 420 24.60 -24.64 2.78
C GLY A 420 25.38 -23.64 3.62
N LYS A 421 26.38 -23.02 3.00
CA LYS A 421 27.14 -21.89 3.52
C LYS A 421 27.39 -20.91 2.38
N ILE A 422 27.11 -19.64 2.61
CA ILE A 422 27.50 -18.53 1.74
C ILE A 422 28.27 -17.50 2.56
N LEU A 423 29.40 -17.05 2.02
CA LEU A 423 30.26 -16.00 2.56
C LEU A 423 30.42 -14.91 1.50
N ILE A 424 30.07 -13.69 1.83
CA ILE A 424 30.09 -12.54 0.91
C ILE A 424 30.98 -11.46 1.51
N ASP A 425 32.03 -11.07 0.81
CA ASP A 425 32.89 -9.96 1.21
C ASP A 425 32.49 -8.69 0.46
N VAL A 426 32.09 -7.67 1.20
CA VAL A 426 31.76 -6.34 0.66
C VAL A 426 32.98 -5.43 0.85
N GLY A 427 33.32 -4.62 -0.16
CA GLY A 427 34.61 -3.91 -0.27
C GLY A 427 35.03 -2.99 0.90
N SER A 428 34.19 -2.80 1.91
CA SER A 428 34.44 -2.07 3.17
C SER A 428 35.20 -2.89 4.23
N GLY A 429 35.47 -4.19 4.00
CA GLY A 429 36.07 -5.08 5.00
C GLY A 429 35.05 -5.68 5.99
N GLN A 430 33.78 -5.74 5.56
CA GLN A 430 32.72 -6.52 6.18
C GLN A 430 32.49 -7.81 5.38
N SER A 431 32.23 -8.90 6.09
CA SER A 431 31.95 -10.22 5.56
C SER A 431 30.60 -10.70 6.08
N TRP A 432 29.69 -11.07 5.18
CA TRP A 432 28.38 -11.62 5.52
C TRP A 432 28.44 -13.13 5.41
N LEU A 433 28.12 -13.82 6.50
CA LEU A 433 28.10 -15.27 6.56
C LEU A 433 26.67 -15.73 6.82
N ALA A 434 26.11 -16.53 5.92
CA ALA A 434 24.82 -17.18 6.12
C ALA A 434 24.93 -18.70 5.94
N PHE A 435 24.23 -19.44 6.79
CA PHE A 435 23.98 -20.87 6.63
C PHE A 435 22.59 -21.09 6.08
N PHE A 436 22.41 -22.08 5.23
CA PHE A 436 21.12 -22.35 4.61
C PHE A 436 20.89 -23.85 4.37
N GLU A 437 19.62 -24.22 4.28
CA GLU A 437 19.14 -25.48 3.71
C GLU A 437 18.06 -25.15 2.67
N GLY A 438 17.63 -26.11 1.85
CA GLY A 438 16.62 -25.80 0.85
C GLY A 438 15.93 -27.00 0.21
N ALA A 439 14.80 -26.69 -0.40
CA ALA A 439 13.96 -27.61 -1.15
C ALA A 439 14.05 -27.28 -2.65
N LEU A 440 14.26 -28.30 -3.49
CA LEU A 440 14.12 -28.16 -4.94
C LEU A 440 12.70 -28.58 -5.35
N SER A 441 12.00 -27.69 -6.06
CA SER A 441 10.71 -27.94 -6.70
C SER A 441 10.75 -27.41 -8.13
N ASN A 442 10.57 -28.27 -9.13
CA ASN A 442 10.55 -27.91 -10.57
C ASN A 442 11.74 -27.02 -11.00
N ASN A 443 12.96 -27.46 -10.70
CA ASN A 443 14.22 -26.74 -10.94
C ASN A 443 14.43 -25.45 -10.14
N ILE A 444 13.45 -25.00 -9.35
CA ILE A 444 13.57 -23.86 -8.44
C ILE A 444 13.97 -24.36 -7.06
N VAL A 445 14.90 -23.66 -6.44
CA VAL A 445 15.28 -23.87 -5.06
C VAL A 445 14.74 -22.74 -4.20
N GLU A 446 14.04 -23.09 -3.13
CA GLU A 446 13.77 -22.17 -2.03
C GLU A 446 14.67 -22.54 -0.85
N PHE A 447 15.37 -21.53 -0.31
CA PHE A 447 16.31 -21.72 0.78
C PHE A 447 15.76 -21.16 2.08
N ASP A 448 15.89 -21.94 3.15
CA ASP A 448 15.69 -21.50 4.52
C ASP A 448 17.03 -21.01 5.09
N ILE A 449 17.08 -19.75 5.52
CA ILE A 449 18.27 -19.19 6.17
C ILE A 449 18.29 -19.62 7.63
N LEU A 450 19.36 -20.30 8.03
CA LEU A 450 19.56 -20.83 9.36
C LEU A 450 20.28 -19.81 10.23
N GLY A 451 19.84 -19.60 11.48
CA GLY A 451 20.53 -18.69 12.41
C GLY A 451 21.89 -19.18 12.90
N THR A 452 22.16 -20.49 12.80
CA THR A 452 23.39 -21.13 13.28
C THR A 452 23.84 -22.23 12.34
N ASN A 453 25.16 -22.46 12.29
CA ASN A 453 25.73 -23.59 11.56
C ASN A 453 25.18 -24.93 12.09
N PRO A 454 24.52 -25.75 11.27
CA PRO A 454 23.92 -27.01 11.72
C PRO A 454 24.96 -28.06 12.15
N PHE A 455 26.25 -27.90 11.82
CA PHE A 455 27.34 -28.83 12.18
C PHE A 455 28.13 -28.41 13.41
N ASP A 456 28.39 -27.12 13.54
CA ASP A 456 29.27 -26.60 14.59
C ASP A 456 28.48 -26.00 15.76
N GLY A 457 27.27 -25.47 15.55
CA GLY A 457 26.47 -24.81 16.59
C GLY A 457 27.13 -23.58 17.24
N THR A 458 28.43 -23.35 17.03
CA THR A 458 29.19 -22.20 17.52
C THR A 458 29.32 -21.08 16.48
N GLU A 459 29.31 -21.41 15.19
CA GLU A 459 29.23 -20.44 14.11
C GLU A 459 27.77 -19.99 13.91
N GLN A 460 27.58 -18.68 13.73
CA GLN A 460 26.26 -18.05 13.59
C GLN A 460 26.17 -17.35 12.24
N SER A 461 24.96 -17.28 11.68
CA SER A 461 24.71 -16.40 10.53
C SER A 461 24.77 -14.95 11.01
N GLY A 462 25.59 -14.13 10.37
CA GLY A 462 25.90 -12.79 10.85
C GLY A 462 26.86 -12.02 9.98
N ILE A 463 27.12 -10.79 10.41
CA ILE A 463 28.06 -9.84 9.83
C ILE A 463 29.35 -9.91 10.64
N TYR A 464 30.47 -10.03 9.96
CA TYR A 464 31.80 -10.12 10.54
C TYR A 464 32.66 -8.99 9.98
N ASN A 465 33.58 -8.46 10.79
CA ASN A 465 34.61 -7.57 10.25
C ASN A 465 35.79 -8.37 9.67
N SER A 466 36.75 -7.68 9.05
CA SER A 466 38.01 -8.25 8.53
C SER A 466 38.86 -9.03 9.55
N SER A 467 38.60 -8.90 10.86
CA SER A 467 39.24 -9.69 11.92
C SER A 467 38.41 -10.91 12.35
N TRP A 468 37.34 -11.24 11.62
CA TRP A 468 36.37 -12.29 11.95
C TRP A 468 35.69 -12.12 13.30
N THR A 469 35.54 -10.87 13.76
CA THR A 469 34.73 -10.56 14.94
C THR A 469 33.28 -10.38 14.50
N PHE A 470 32.37 -11.12 15.14
CA PHE A 470 30.93 -10.98 14.96
C PHE A 470 30.47 -9.57 15.36
N LEU A 471 29.83 -8.87 14.42
CA LEU A 471 29.28 -7.52 14.61
C LEU A 471 27.79 -7.59 14.92
N ASN A 472 27.01 -8.23 14.06
CA ASN A 472 25.57 -8.36 14.22
C ASN A 472 25.03 -9.64 13.56
N ALA A 473 23.80 -10.05 13.91
CA ALA A 473 23.12 -11.19 13.32
C ALA A 473 22.42 -10.80 12.01
N ILE A 474 22.26 -11.78 11.11
CA ILE A 474 21.37 -11.67 9.95
C ILE A 474 19.93 -11.88 10.44
N ASP A 475 19.02 -11.00 10.03
CA ASP A 475 17.58 -11.15 10.26
C ASP A 475 17.04 -12.26 9.36
N THR A 476 16.98 -13.50 9.87
CA THR A 476 16.50 -14.64 9.09
C THR A 476 15.02 -14.54 8.71
N ALA A 477 14.24 -13.66 9.37
CA ALA A 477 12.84 -13.46 9.04
C ALA A 477 12.64 -12.52 7.85
N ASP A 478 13.54 -11.56 7.64
CA ASP A 478 13.54 -10.63 6.48
C ASP A 478 14.48 -11.08 5.35
N SER A 479 15.48 -11.90 5.68
CA SER A 479 16.45 -12.39 4.70
C SER A 479 15.86 -13.50 3.85
N ARG A 480 16.20 -13.51 2.57
CA ARG A 480 15.65 -14.43 1.58
C ARG A 480 16.74 -14.88 0.62
N MET A 481 16.65 -16.15 0.21
CA MET A 481 17.49 -16.70 -0.83
C MET A 481 16.69 -17.69 -1.64
N GLN A 482 16.84 -17.64 -2.96
CA GLN A 482 16.19 -18.53 -3.90
C GLN A 482 17.19 -18.88 -5.01
N GLY A 483 16.96 -19.98 -5.72
CA GLY A 483 17.79 -20.37 -6.86
C GLY A 483 17.02 -21.06 -7.96
N ALA A 484 17.66 -21.22 -9.10
CA ALA A 484 17.24 -22.08 -10.19
C ALA A 484 18.43 -22.92 -10.64
N ILE A 485 18.17 -24.18 -10.97
CA ILE A 485 19.17 -25.04 -11.57
C ILE A 485 19.22 -24.77 -13.08
N VAL A 486 20.42 -24.47 -13.57
CA VAL A 486 20.71 -24.18 -14.98
C VAL A 486 21.75 -25.14 -15.51
N ASP A 487 21.76 -25.37 -16.83
CA ASP A 487 22.70 -26.28 -17.49
C ASP A 487 23.24 -25.66 -18.78
N ASP A 488 24.53 -25.88 -19.04
CA ASP A 488 25.18 -25.56 -20.32
C ASP A 488 25.12 -26.71 -21.34
N GLY A 489 24.33 -27.74 -21.03
CA GLY A 489 24.20 -29.00 -21.76
C GLY A 489 25.23 -30.06 -21.35
N SER A 490 26.05 -29.79 -20.32
CA SER A 490 27.09 -30.70 -19.85
C SER A 490 27.27 -30.69 -18.34
N THR A 491 27.11 -29.53 -17.69
CA THR A 491 27.39 -29.36 -16.27
C THR A 491 26.27 -28.53 -15.61
N PRO A 492 25.57 -29.10 -14.61
CA PRO A 492 24.61 -28.35 -13.84
C PRO A 492 25.28 -27.26 -12.99
N ALA A 493 24.67 -26.10 -12.93
CA ALA A 493 25.00 -25.04 -12.00
C ALA A 493 23.74 -24.54 -11.28
N LEU A 494 23.89 -24.11 -10.04
CA LEU A 494 22.87 -23.37 -9.32
C LEU A 494 23.09 -21.88 -9.59
N LEU A 495 22.09 -21.26 -10.18
CA LEU A 495 21.96 -19.82 -10.23
C LEU A 495 21.13 -19.36 -9.04
N SER A 496 21.71 -18.64 -8.10
CA SER A 496 21.01 -18.19 -6.89
C SER A 496 20.98 -16.68 -6.75
N SER A 497 19.88 -16.18 -6.24
CA SER A 497 19.70 -14.81 -5.77
C SER A 497 19.65 -14.79 -4.24
N PHE A 498 20.28 -13.81 -3.62
CA PHE A 498 20.26 -13.64 -2.17
C PHE A 498 20.00 -12.17 -1.79
N TYR A 499 19.31 -11.99 -0.67
CA TYR A 499 19.13 -10.73 0.05
C TYR A 499 19.25 -11.01 1.54
N PHE A 500 20.29 -10.47 2.17
CA PHE A 500 20.54 -10.61 3.60
C PHE A 500 20.44 -9.25 4.26
N ARG A 501 19.59 -9.14 5.29
CA ARG A 501 19.38 -7.91 6.06
C ARG A 501 19.90 -8.10 7.47
N GLU A 502 20.50 -7.05 8.02
CA GLU A 502 20.93 -6.98 9.41
C GLU A 502 19.74 -7.02 10.37
N GLN A 503 19.84 -7.77 11.48
CA GLN A 503 18.86 -7.75 12.55
C GLN A 503 18.93 -6.40 13.29
N ALA A 504 17.79 -5.67 13.36
CA ALA A 504 17.76 -4.39 14.05
C ALA A 504 18.32 -4.51 15.47
N PRO A 505 19.29 -3.67 15.86
CA PRO A 505 19.66 -3.55 17.26
C PRO A 505 18.42 -3.02 18.00
N TYR A 506 18.02 -3.72 19.07
CA TYR A 506 16.79 -3.49 19.84
C TYR A 506 16.55 -2.05 20.35
N LEU A 507 17.45 -1.07 20.13
CA LEU A 507 17.46 0.22 20.83
C LEU A 507 17.90 1.46 20.02
N SER A 508 18.02 1.44 18.69
CA SER A 508 18.30 2.69 17.95
C SER A 508 17.77 2.69 16.51
N SER A 509 17.31 3.85 16.06
CA SER A 509 16.83 4.18 14.71
C SER A 509 17.92 4.17 13.63
N SER A 510 18.97 3.37 13.78
CA SER A 510 19.98 3.24 12.73
C SER A 510 19.40 2.44 11.56
N LEU A 511 19.63 2.93 10.34
CA LEU A 511 19.39 2.19 9.10
C LEU A 511 20.04 0.80 9.23
N ARG A 512 19.28 -0.26 8.96
CA ARG A 512 19.79 -1.64 8.94
C ARG A 512 20.61 -1.81 7.67
N GLU A 513 21.81 -2.37 7.77
CA GLU A 513 22.58 -2.75 6.57
C GLU A 513 21.96 -3.98 5.89
N ALA A 514 22.09 -4.11 4.58
CA ALA A 514 21.78 -5.29 3.80
C ALA A 514 22.82 -5.54 2.70
N VAL A 515 22.80 -6.74 2.15
CA VAL A 515 23.59 -7.16 0.98
C VAL A 515 22.73 -8.02 0.07
N MET A 516 22.83 -7.76 -1.23
CA MET A 516 22.11 -8.53 -2.24
C MET A 516 22.97 -8.87 -3.44
N GLY A 517 22.58 -9.90 -4.17
CA GLY A 517 23.25 -10.25 -5.40
C GLY A 517 22.80 -11.56 -6.03
N LEU A 518 23.47 -11.88 -7.13
CA LEU A 518 23.35 -13.11 -7.89
C LEU A 518 24.66 -13.89 -7.81
N SER A 519 24.57 -15.21 -7.79
CA SER A 519 25.72 -16.11 -7.89
C SER A 519 25.40 -17.29 -8.80
N LEU A 520 26.43 -17.79 -9.49
CA LEU A 520 26.37 -19.02 -10.28
C LEU A 520 27.38 -20.01 -9.70
N VAL A 521 26.92 -21.15 -9.19
CA VAL A 521 27.75 -22.14 -8.50
C VAL A 521 27.65 -23.48 -9.21
N SER A 522 28.78 -24.02 -9.67
CA SER A 522 28.87 -25.31 -10.36
C SER A 522 29.14 -26.46 -9.40
N LEU A 523 28.74 -27.64 -9.84
CA LEU A 523 29.14 -28.92 -9.27
C LEU A 523 30.67 -29.09 -9.35
N THR A 524 31.31 -29.45 -8.24
CA THR A 524 32.77 -29.69 -8.17
C THR A 524 33.11 -31.18 -8.14
N GLU A 525 32.34 -31.96 -7.38
CA GLU A 525 32.49 -33.41 -7.28
C GLU A 525 31.13 -34.09 -7.43
N ASP A 526 31.00 -34.95 -8.46
CA ASP A 526 29.88 -35.87 -8.60
C ASP A 526 30.00 -36.94 -7.51
N LEU A 527 29.20 -36.81 -6.45
CA LEU A 527 29.15 -37.74 -5.32
C LEU A 527 28.22 -38.93 -5.62
N ARG A 528 28.16 -39.39 -6.87
CA ARG A 528 27.54 -40.67 -7.22
C ARG A 528 28.24 -41.82 -6.48
N PHE A 529 27.72 -42.14 -5.30
CA PHE A 529 27.90 -43.44 -4.69
C PHE A 529 27.17 -44.45 -5.57
N ASP A 530 27.88 -45.02 -6.54
CA ASP A 530 27.40 -46.11 -7.38
C ASP A 530 27.11 -47.32 -6.47
N ASN A 531 25.90 -47.35 -5.91
CA ASN A 531 25.45 -48.36 -4.94
C ASN A 531 25.10 -49.69 -5.63
N SER A 532 25.54 -49.88 -6.87
CA SER A 532 25.19 -51.04 -7.68
C SER A 532 26.12 -52.25 -7.49
N SER A 533 27.23 -52.18 -6.73
CA SER A 533 28.08 -53.38 -6.58
C SER A 533 29.00 -53.57 -5.37
N ILE A 534 28.89 -52.82 -4.26
CA ILE A 534 29.66 -53.17 -3.05
C ILE A 534 28.91 -54.24 -2.25
N LYS A 535 29.05 -55.49 -2.71
CA LYS A 535 28.74 -56.67 -1.90
C LYS A 535 29.62 -56.68 -0.66
N SER A 536 28.95 -56.71 0.50
CA SER A 536 29.44 -57.12 1.80
C SER A 536 30.77 -57.90 1.80
N GLY A 537 31.84 -57.22 2.17
CA GLY A 537 33.14 -57.81 2.45
C GLY A 537 33.98 -56.79 3.19
N GLY A 538 34.05 -56.94 4.52
CA GLY A 538 34.56 -55.91 5.43
C GLY A 538 36.06 -55.63 5.36
N ILE A 539 36.52 -54.94 6.41
CA ILE A 539 37.90 -54.60 6.83
C ILE A 539 38.12 -53.07 6.84
N LEU A 540 37.72 -52.38 7.95
CA LEU A 540 38.62 -51.79 8.96
C LEU A 540 37.92 -50.76 9.86
N GLN A 541 37.81 -51.12 11.14
CA GLN A 541 37.76 -50.22 12.29
C GLN A 541 39.20 -49.86 12.73
N ASN A 542 39.35 -48.64 13.23
CA ASN A 542 40.40 -48.11 14.12
C ASN A 542 41.67 -47.47 13.50
N ASN A 543 41.94 -46.26 14.00
CA ASN A 543 43.14 -45.41 13.94
C ASN A 543 43.36 -44.54 12.69
N LEU A 544 42.80 -43.33 12.74
CA LEU A 544 43.28 -42.16 12.01
C LEU A 544 44.29 -41.41 12.89
N ASP A 545 45.56 -41.83 12.82
CA ASP A 545 46.71 -40.99 13.16
C ASP A 545 47.88 -41.47 12.29
N ASN A 546 48.23 -40.66 11.28
CA ASN A 546 49.27 -40.85 10.26
C ASN A 546 48.95 -41.82 9.10
N LEU A 547 48.49 -41.26 7.98
CA LEU A 547 48.83 -41.80 6.67
C LEU A 547 49.23 -40.67 5.72
N GLY A 548 50.53 -40.47 5.56
CA GLY A 548 51.09 -39.82 4.38
C GLY A 548 51.30 -40.85 3.28
N ILE A 549 50.86 -40.56 2.06
CA ILE A 549 51.35 -41.20 0.84
C ILE A 549 51.66 -40.11 -0.20
N VAL A 550 52.94 -40.05 -0.55
CA VAL A 550 53.54 -39.44 -1.73
C VAL A 550 53.65 -40.51 -2.81
N ILE A 551 53.23 -40.23 -4.06
CA ILE A 551 53.85 -40.72 -5.32
C ILE A 551 53.50 -39.68 -6.43
N LEU A 552 54.41 -38.75 -6.79
CA LEU A 552 55.43 -38.80 -7.86
C LEU A 552 54.90 -39.01 -9.30
N GLY A 553 54.98 -37.93 -10.10
CA GLY A 553 54.78 -37.93 -11.55
C GLY A 553 55.73 -36.98 -12.31
N ASN A 554 56.99 -37.40 -12.43
CA ASN A 554 57.92 -37.24 -13.58
C ASN A 554 57.79 -36.04 -14.56
N PRO A 555 58.75 -35.08 -14.60
CA PRO A 555 58.94 -34.20 -15.75
C PRO A 555 60.16 -34.65 -16.57
N ALA A 556 59.97 -35.64 -17.45
CA ALA A 556 60.97 -36.03 -18.42
C ALA A 556 60.35 -36.41 -19.76
N SER A 557 59.81 -35.42 -20.48
CA SER A 557 59.82 -35.36 -21.97
C SER A 557 58.95 -34.22 -22.50
N VAL A 558 59.50 -33.01 -22.69
CA VAL A 558 59.25 -32.26 -23.94
C VAL A 558 60.54 -31.54 -24.32
N THR A 559 61.04 -31.94 -25.48
CA THR A 559 62.22 -31.45 -26.17
C THR A 559 62.12 -29.99 -26.58
N THR A 560 63.25 -29.31 -26.44
CA THR A 560 63.64 -28.02 -27.02
C THR A 560 63.35 -27.90 -28.52
N ASN A 561 62.68 -26.81 -28.94
CA ASN A 561 63.18 -25.95 -30.02
C ASN A 561 62.43 -24.59 -30.13
N ILE A 562 63.04 -23.56 -29.53
CA ILE A 562 63.41 -22.24 -30.09
C ILE A 562 62.47 -21.57 -31.12
N ASN A 563 61.84 -20.44 -30.76
CA ASN A 563 62.20 -19.07 -31.23
C ASN A 563 61.13 -18.04 -30.83
N GLY A 564 61.54 -16.98 -30.11
CA GLY A 564 60.74 -15.75 -29.97
C GLY A 564 60.93 -15.02 -28.65
N SER A 565 61.78 -14.00 -28.69
CA SER A 565 61.96 -12.91 -27.71
C SER A 565 60.67 -12.45 -27.00
N GLY A 566 60.64 -12.08 -25.72
CA GLY A 566 61.70 -11.88 -24.76
C GLY A 566 61.13 -11.27 -23.46
N VAL A 567 61.79 -11.62 -22.35
CA VAL A 567 61.94 -10.87 -21.09
C VAL A 567 60.69 -10.25 -20.46
N ILE A 568 60.21 -10.86 -19.37
CA ILE A 568 60.06 -10.17 -18.08
C ILE A 568 60.58 -11.10 -16.97
N GLN A 569 61.61 -10.62 -16.28
CA GLN A 569 61.99 -11.03 -14.92
C GLN A 569 61.07 -10.25 -13.97
N ASP A 570 60.44 -10.92 -13.00
CA ASP A 570 60.86 -10.69 -11.61
C ASP A 570 60.30 -11.70 -10.61
N TYR A 571 61.14 -11.87 -9.60
CA TYR A 571 61.04 -12.76 -8.45
C TYR A 571 59.95 -12.32 -7.46
N ILE A 572 59.19 -13.27 -6.93
CA ILE A 572 58.57 -13.16 -5.60
C ILE A 572 59.52 -13.83 -4.60
N ILE A 573 60.09 -13.04 -3.69
CA ILE A 573 60.79 -13.51 -2.49
C ILE A 573 59.77 -13.45 -1.34
N PRO A 574 59.47 -14.56 -0.64
CA PRO A 574 58.72 -14.51 0.59
C PRO A 574 59.66 -14.14 1.75
N VAL A 575 59.24 -13.24 2.64
CA VAL A 575 59.90 -13.03 3.93
C VAL A 575 58.88 -13.26 5.04
N PHE A 576 59.14 -14.28 5.85
CA PHE A 576 58.48 -14.53 7.14
C PHE A 576 59.33 -13.97 8.29
N GLY A 577 58.63 -13.41 9.29
CA GLY A 577 59.08 -13.23 10.68
C GLY A 577 59.97 -12.01 10.92
N SER A 578 60.02 -11.39 12.10
CA SER A 578 59.37 -11.63 13.38
C SER A 578 59.79 -10.51 14.34
N ASP A 579 59.00 -10.34 15.39
CA ASP A 579 59.41 -9.95 16.74
C ASP A 579 59.47 -8.45 17.11
N THR A 580 59.40 -8.29 18.43
CA THR A 580 58.66 -7.34 19.23
C THR A 580 59.50 -6.14 19.70
N ALA A 581 58.78 -5.13 20.18
CA ALA A 581 59.22 -4.06 21.07
C ALA A 581 60.10 -2.93 20.48
N SER A 582 59.46 -1.80 20.14
CA SER A 582 59.95 -0.51 20.63
C SER A 582 58.85 0.56 20.60
N SER A 583 58.62 1.19 21.74
CA SER A 583 57.79 2.37 21.95
C SER A 583 58.61 3.63 21.66
N SER A 584 58.41 4.29 20.51
CA SER A 584 58.76 5.70 20.28
C SER A 584 58.26 6.16 18.90
N PRO A 585 57.41 7.19 18.81
CA PRO A 585 56.99 7.75 17.53
C PRO A 585 57.95 8.88 17.16
N GLN A 586 58.79 8.75 16.12
CA GLN A 586 59.28 9.84 15.24
C GLN A 586 60.13 9.26 14.08
N ASP A 587 59.93 9.84 12.89
CA ASP A 587 60.68 9.68 11.61
C ASP A 587 60.48 8.35 10.85
N ARG A 588 60.19 8.23 9.54
CA ARG A 588 60.20 9.04 8.28
C ARG A 588 59.62 8.10 7.17
N PRO A 589 59.31 8.45 5.89
CA PRO A 589 59.95 9.47 5.05
C PRO A 589 59.05 10.28 4.08
N ILE A 590 59.53 11.49 3.77
CA ILE A 590 59.14 12.29 2.60
C ILE A 590 60.02 11.87 1.43
N PHE A 591 59.42 11.51 0.29
CA PHE A 591 60.07 11.51 -1.02
C PHE A 591 59.26 12.41 -1.96
N GLY A 592 59.96 13.31 -2.65
CA GLY A 592 59.38 14.21 -3.62
C GLY A 592 60.04 14.12 -4.99
N GLN A 593 59.61 15.06 -5.83
CA GLN A 593 60.30 15.63 -6.99
C GLN A 593 59.87 15.12 -8.37
N TYR A 594 58.99 15.91 -9.01
CA TYR A 594 58.82 15.96 -10.46
C TYR A 594 59.67 17.12 -11.03
N THR A 595 60.28 16.89 -12.20
CA THR A 595 61.06 17.88 -12.95
C THR A 595 60.31 18.24 -14.24
N PRO A 596 60.19 19.52 -14.63
CA PRO A 596 59.37 19.93 -15.78
C PRO A 596 60.12 19.82 -17.12
N THR A 597 59.39 19.49 -18.19
CA THR A 597 59.85 19.63 -19.58
C THR A 597 59.21 20.89 -20.19
N PRO A 598 59.95 21.82 -20.83
CA PRO A 598 59.39 23.04 -21.40
C PRO A 598 58.94 22.88 -22.86
N GLY A 599 57.72 23.31 -23.19
CA GLY A 599 57.30 23.55 -24.59
C GLY A 599 55.79 23.49 -24.88
N THR A 600 55.15 24.68 -24.94
CA THR A 600 53.95 25.05 -25.74
C THR A 600 52.56 24.43 -25.45
N ASN A 601 51.82 25.03 -24.50
CA ASN A 601 50.51 25.77 -24.59
C ASN A 601 49.31 25.25 -25.45
N PRO A 602 48.05 25.63 -25.14
CA PRO A 602 47.19 25.09 -24.07
C PRO A 602 45.77 24.72 -24.59
N TYR A 603 45.08 23.75 -23.97
CA TYR A 603 43.61 23.71 -24.01
C TYR A 603 43.04 23.40 -22.62
N HIS A 604 41.94 24.09 -22.36
CA HIS A 604 41.22 24.32 -21.11
C HIS A 604 40.95 23.07 -20.27
N LEU A 605 41.24 23.18 -18.97
CA LEU A 605 40.63 22.35 -17.92
C LEU A 605 40.05 23.30 -16.86
N SER A 606 38.74 23.23 -16.67
CA SER A 606 38.00 23.96 -15.63
C SER A 606 38.29 23.32 -14.27
N LEU A 607 39.01 24.06 -13.42
CA LEU A 607 39.10 23.80 -11.99
C LEU A 607 37.89 24.44 -11.31
N GLU A 608 36.96 23.60 -10.89
CA GLU A 608 35.93 23.97 -9.93
C GLU A 608 36.53 24.00 -8.52
N ARG A 609 36.01 24.92 -7.70
CA ARG A 609 36.66 25.51 -6.54
C ARG A 609 36.59 24.59 -5.31
N VAL A 610 37.76 24.41 -4.69
CA VAL A 610 37.90 24.02 -3.27
C VAL A 610 37.99 25.30 -2.44
N PHE A 611 37.07 25.49 -1.47
CA PHE A 611 37.23 26.41 -0.33
C PHE A 611 37.28 25.56 0.97
N ILE A 612 38.45 25.49 1.62
CA ILE A 612 38.86 26.15 2.89
C ILE A 612 38.07 25.70 4.14
N ASN A 613 38.67 24.75 4.87
CA ASN A 613 38.98 24.75 6.32
C ASN A 613 38.27 25.81 7.20
N GLN A 614 37.27 25.39 7.99
CA GLN A 614 36.83 26.11 9.18
C GLN A 614 37.30 25.39 10.44
N ASN A 615 38.22 26.05 11.13
CA ASN A 615 38.65 25.75 12.49
C ASN A 615 38.24 26.96 13.35
N SER A 616 36.97 27.02 13.75
CA SER A 616 36.50 27.94 14.80
C SER A 616 35.40 27.28 15.62
N SER A 617 35.66 27.16 16.92
CA SER A 617 34.94 26.36 17.89
C SER A 617 33.66 26.99 18.45
N ASN A 618 32.86 27.69 17.64
CA ASN A 618 31.55 28.19 18.04
C ASN A 618 30.52 27.76 16.99
N GLY A 619 29.97 26.56 17.16
CA GLY A 619 29.03 25.95 16.23
C GLY A 619 27.70 26.71 16.19
N ALA A 620 27.31 27.12 14.99
CA ALA A 620 25.90 27.19 14.66
C ALA A 620 25.40 25.74 14.61
N ASP A 621 24.36 25.40 15.37
CA ASP A 621 23.63 24.15 15.16
C ASP A 621 22.85 24.34 13.85
N TYR A 622 23.43 23.84 12.77
CA TYR A 622 22.76 23.70 11.50
C TYR A 622 21.85 22.47 11.63
N PHE A 623 20.53 22.68 11.68
CA PHE A 623 19.58 21.60 11.43
C PHE A 623 19.42 21.53 9.91
N ASP A 624 20.38 20.90 9.24
CA ASP A 624 20.08 20.26 7.95
C ASP A 624 19.36 18.97 8.34
N ASP A 625 18.10 18.82 7.94
CA ASP A 625 17.59 17.48 7.69
C ASP A 625 18.28 17.02 6.40
N ASP A 626 19.47 16.42 6.54
CA ASP A 626 20.28 15.89 5.44
C ASP A 626 19.53 14.79 4.64
N ASP A 627 18.31 14.42 5.05
CA ASP A 627 17.45 13.42 4.43
C ASP A 627 16.51 14.00 3.33
N GLY A 628 16.54 15.31 3.07
CA GLY A 628 15.73 15.92 1.99
C GLY A 628 14.23 15.93 2.26
N ALA A 629 13.76 15.49 3.43
CA ALA A 629 12.37 15.62 3.84
C ALA A 629 12.11 17.06 4.30
N GLY A 630 11.36 17.83 3.51
CA GLY A 630 10.98 19.20 3.87
C GLY A 630 10.30 19.31 5.25
N ILE A 631 10.38 20.48 5.89
CA ILE A 631 9.77 20.70 7.22
C ILE A 631 8.24 20.61 7.09
N GLY A 632 7.66 19.52 7.59
CA GLY A 632 6.23 19.25 7.50
C GLY A 632 5.75 18.99 6.07
N GLY A 633 6.61 18.47 5.19
CA GLY A 633 6.28 18.20 3.79
C GLY A 633 6.37 19.43 2.86
N TYR A 634 7.03 20.50 3.31
CA TYR A 634 7.24 21.72 2.52
C TYR A 634 8.73 22.01 2.33
N ASP A 635 9.12 22.49 1.14
CA ASP A 635 10.50 22.88 0.80
C ASP A 635 10.92 24.20 1.50
N ILE A 636 11.12 24.09 2.81
CA ILE A 636 11.51 25.16 3.73
C ILE A 636 12.78 24.73 4.46
N VAL A 637 13.68 25.69 4.64
CA VAL A 637 14.82 25.55 5.56
C VAL A 637 14.76 26.67 6.60
N TRP A 638 14.89 26.34 7.88
CA TRP A 638 14.93 27.34 8.96
C TRP A 638 15.98 27.04 10.01
N GLY A 639 16.33 28.02 10.84
CA GLY A 639 17.32 27.81 11.90
C GLY A 639 17.46 28.97 12.90
N ILE A 640 18.25 28.73 13.96
CA ILE A 640 18.56 29.70 15.03
C ILE A 640 20.09 29.84 15.18
N TRP A 641 20.60 31.07 15.26
CA TRP A 641 22.03 31.33 15.52
C TRP A 641 22.37 31.36 17.03
N ASN A 642 23.38 30.58 17.45
CA ASN A 642 23.75 30.30 18.85
C ASN A 642 24.50 31.42 19.63
N SER A 643 24.23 32.71 19.41
CA SER A 643 24.80 33.75 20.28
C SER A 643 23.94 35.01 20.39
N PRO A 644 23.19 35.21 21.49
CA PRO A 644 22.39 36.41 21.67
C PRO A 644 23.29 37.62 21.92
N GLY A 645 23.42 38.47 20.91
CA GLY A 645 23.92 39.83 21.04
C GLY A 645 22.75 40.78 21.29
N ASN A 646 22.96 41.77 22.16
CA ASN A 646 21.93 42.65 22.75
C ASN A 646 21.26 43.65 21.76
N SER A 647 21.24 43.41 20.45
CA SER A 647 20.71 44.33 19.45
C SER A 647 19.71 43.67 18.51
N ASN A 648 18.43 44.01 18.70
CA ASN A 648 17.35 43.75 17.76
C ASN A 648 17.62 44.38 16.39
N GLN A 649 17.79 43.57 15.35
CA GLN A 649 17.50 44.00 13.98
C GLN A 649 16.86 42.88 13.16
N GLY A 650 15.53 42.83 13.12
CA GLY A 650 14.74 42.35 11.99
C GLY A 650 14.52 40.84 11.86
N LEU A 651 13.25 40.45 11.69
CA LEU A 651 12.88 39.16 11.13
C LEU A 651 13.20 39.14 9.62
N PHE A 652 14.05 38.23 9.14
CA PHE A 652 14.39 38.11 7.72
C PHE A 652 13.91 36.77 7.15
N ALA A 653 12.87 36.83 6.31
CA ALA A 653 12.52 35.76 5.39
C ALA A 653 13.24 36.02 4.06
N TYR A 654 14.07 35.08 3.62
CA TYR A 654 14.73 35.14 2.31
C TYR A 654 14.00 34.22 1.33
N THR A 655 13.87 34.67 0.09
CA THR A 655 13.30 33.88 -1.02
C THR A 655 14.38 33.36 -1.98
N ASP A 656 15.67 33.59 -1.68
CA ASP A 656 16.80 33.21 -2.55
C ASP A 656 18.04 32.84 -1.71
N ARG A 657 18.50 31.59 -1.89
CA ARG A 657 19.67 31.00 -1.23
C ARG A 657 20.97 31.77 -1.51
N GLN A 658 21.11 32.44 -2.65
CA GLN A 658 22.32 33.23 -2.99
C GLN A 658 22.47 34.50 -2.16
N VAL A 659 21.39 35.03 -1.59
CA VAL A 659 21.43 36.22 -0.73
C VAL A 659 21.96 35.88 0.66
N LEU A 660 21.74 34.65 1.13
CA LEU A 660 22.20 34.14 2.42
C LEU A 660 23.74 34.02 2.45
N ILE A 661 24.32 33.42 1.41
CA ILE A 661 25.76 33.15 1.28
C ILE A 661 26.61 34.44 1.26
N ASN A 662 26.05 35.55 0.77
CA ASN A 662 26.78 36.81 0.66
C ASN A 662 26.76 37.67 1.95
N ASN A 663 25.89 37.36 2.91
CA ASN A 663 25.67 38.19 4.11
C ASN A 663 25.99 37.49 5.44
N GLU A 664 26.61 36.31 5.43
CA GLU A 664 26.96 35.50 6.62
C GLU A 664 27.63 36.28 7.77
N ASN A 665 28.34 37.38 7.47
CA ASN A 665 29.03 38.20 8.46
C ASN A 665 28.16 39.28 9.13
N ASP A 666 26.94 39.54 8.64
CA ASP A 666 26.02 40.55 9.19
C ASP A 666 24.98 39.95 10.16
N PHE A 667 24.89 38.61 10.25
CA PHE A 667 23.89 37.91 11.06
C PHE A 667 24.38 37.64 12.48
N ASN A 668 24.19 38.61 13.37
CA ASN A 668 24.24 38.36 14.80
C ASN A 668 22.80 38.15 15.32
N ALA A 669 22.48 36.91 15.72
CA ALA A 669 21.41 36.55 16.68
C ALA A 669 19.94 36.53 16.25
N LEU A 670 19.56 35.93 15.10
CA LEU A 670 18.16 35.93 14.65
C LEU A 670 17.70 34.56 14.10
N PRO A 671 16.43 34.16 14.35
CA PRO A 671 15.81 33.07 13.60
C PRO A 671 15.70 33.48 12.13
N TRP A 672 16.01 32.55 11.23
CA TRP A 672 15.95 32.78 9.79
C TRP A 672 15.11 31.72 9.11
N LEU A 673 14.44 32.14 8.04
CA LEU A 673 13.55 31.32 7.23
C LEU A 673 13.93 31.47 5.76
N LEU A 674 14.21 30.36 5.09
CA LEU A 674 14.38 30.26 3.65
C LEU A 674 13.19 29.49 3.08
N VAL A 675 12.46 30.13 2.18
CA VAL A 675 11.39 29.48 1.42
C VAL A 675 11.83 29.36 -0.03
N ASN A 676 11.92 28.13 -0.51
CA ASN A 676 12.23 27.86 -1.91
C ASN A 676 10.96 28.05 -2.76
N ASN A 677 11.11 28.81 -3.86
CA ASN A 677 10.09 29.00 -4.89
C ASN A 677 8.68 29.45 -4.42
N PRO A 678 8.54 30.56 -3.68
CA PRO A 678 7.24 30.98 -3.17
C PRO A 678 6.33 31.47 -4.31
N GLN A 679 5.29 30.69 -4.66
CA GLN A 679 4.29 31.04 -5.68
C GLN A 679 2.94 31.34 -5.03
N ILE A 680 2.40 32.55 -5.29
CA ILE A 680 0.99 32.91 -4.98
C ILE A 680 0.16 33.02 -6.26
N SER A 681 0.80 33.03 -7.44
CA SER A 681 0.13 33.44 -8.69
C SER A 681 -1.03 32.56 -9.14
N SER A 682 -1.17 31.37 -8.54
CA SER A 682 -2.24 30.39 -8.75
C SER A 682 -3.39 30.49 -7.73
N TYR A 683 -3.27 31.25 -6.64
CA TYR A 683 -4.29 31.30 -5.59
C TYR A 683 -5.35 32.38 -5.82
N ASP A 684 -6.62 31.99 -5.77
CA ASP A 684 -7.76 32.90 -5.78
C ASP A 684 -8.65 32.70 -4.53
N GLY A 685 -9.58 33.63 -4.32
CA GLY A 685 -10.57 33.51 -3.25
C GLY A 685 -10.07 33.88 -1.85
N THR A 686 -10.68 33.25 -0.83
CA THR A 686 -10.38 33.43 0.59
C THR A 686 -10.01 32.11 1.24
N ALA A 687 -8.96 32.08 2.05
CA ALA A 687 -8.52 30.92 2.82
C ALA A 687 -8.28 31.31 4.28
N THR A 688 -8.57 30.39 5.21
CA THR A 688 -8.23 30.54 6.63
C THR A 688 -7.03 29.65 6.93
N TYR A 689 -6.04 30.19 7.67
CA TYR A 689 -4.87 29.47 8.16
C TYR A 689 -4.97 29.45 9.67
N SER A 690 -5.07 28.27 10.29
CA SER A 690 -5.31 28.14 11.74
C SER A 690 -4.56 27.01 12.43
N TYR A 691 -3.89 26.14 11.67
CA TYR A 691 -3.25 24.94 12.19
C TYR A 691 -1.73 25.06 12.14
N VAL A 692 -1.08 25.19 13.31
CA VAL A 692 0.39 25.31 13.39
C VAL A 692 1.00 23.92 13.55
N THR A 693 1.70 23.44 12.53
CA THR A 693 2.29 22.08 12.53
C THR A 693 3.67 22.06 13.16
N ASN A 694 4.47 23.09 12.90
CA ASN A 694 5.85 23.15 13.38
C ASN A 694 6.19 24.56 13.86
N PHE A 695 7.05 24.67 14.87
CA PHE A 695 7.57 25.95 15.33
C PHE A 695 8.93 25.83 16.03
N ILE A 696 9.72 26.91 15.97
CA ILE A 696 10.97 27.07 16.70
C ILE A 696 11.13 28.49 17.21
N GLY A 697 11.85 28.68 18.32
CA GLY A 697 12.22 30.02 18.80
C GLY A 697 12.16 30.16 20.32
N GLY A 698 12.33 31.40 20.77
CA GLY A 698 12.45 31.75 22.16
C GLY A 698 13.13 33.10 22.37
N ASN A 699 13.66 33.28 23.57
CA ASN A 699 14.58 34.33 23.94
C ASN A 699 15.71 33.74 24.80
N ASP A 700 16.62 34.59 25.28
CA ASP A 700 17.80 34.17 26.07
C ASP A 700 17.47 33.36 27.35
N THR A 701 16.23 33.43 27.82
CA THR A 701 15.78 32.85 29.08
C THR A 701 14.62 31.86 28.95
N GLU A 702 13.91 31.86 27.82
CA GLU A 702 12.63 31.17 27.64
C GLU A 702 12.59 30.53 26.25
N SER A 703 12.19 29.26 26.19
CA SER A 703 11.91 28.58 24.91
C SER A 703 10.41 28.59 24.66
N ILE A 704 10.01 28.62 23.39
CA ILE A 704 8.59 28.49 23.01
C ILE A 704 8.15 27.04 23.23
N THR A 705 6.99 26.86 23.87
CA THR A 705 6.37 25.54 24.10
C THR A 705 5.04 25.36 23.35
N GLY A 706 4.46 26.43 22.83
CA GLY A 706 3.27 26.36 22.00
C GLY A 706 3.02 27.64 21.21
N ILE A 707 2.56 27.49 19.97
CA ILE A 707 2.09 28.60 19.14
C ILE A 707 0.72 28.25 18.60
N PHE A 708 -0.20 29.19 18.73
CA PHE A 708 -1.47 29.19 18.04
C PHE A 708 -1.53 30.43 17.16
N THR A 709 -1.82 30.27 15.87
CA THR A 709 -2.11 31.40 14.99
C THR A 709 -3.33 31.10 14.16
N ALA A 710 -4.15 32.11 13.92
CA ALA A 710 -5.30 32.04 13.04
C ALA A 710 -5.41 33.32 12.24
N PHE A 711 -5.56 33.25 10.91
CA PHE A 711 -5.78 34.42 10.07
C PHE A 711 -6.49 34.06 8.76
N ASP A 712 -7.27 35.01 8.23
CA ASP A 712 -7.94 34.89 6.94
C ASP A 712 -7.14 35.64 5.87
N VAL A 713 -6.87 34.98 4.76
CA VAL A 713 -6.20 35.52 3.59
C VAL A 713 -7.22 35.68 2.48
N ASN A 714 -7.31 36.88 1.91
CA ASN A 714 -8.05 37.12 0.68
C ASN A 714 -7.05 37.34 -0.46
N PHE A 715 -6.79 36.30 -1.26
CA PHE A 715 -5.83 36.35 -2.36
C PHE A 715 -6.25 37.33 -3.46
N ASN A 716 -7.56 37.55 -3.64
CA ASN A 716 -8.08 38.53 -4.60
C ASN A 716 -7.75 39.99 -4.24
N THR A 717 -7.61 40.29 -2.95
CA THR A 717 -7.32 41.64 -2.45
C THR A 717 -5.92 41.77 -1.86
N ALA A 718 -5.17 40.66 -1.77
CA ALA A 718 -3.90 40.55 -1.09
C ALA A 718 -3.95 41.07 0.36
N MET A 719 -5.07 40.86 1.06
CA MET A 719 -5.27 41.31 2.44
C MET A 719 -5.35 40.13 3.39
N VAL A 720 -4.72 40.28 4.56
CA VAL A 720 -4.89 39.38 5.70
C VAL A 720 -5.71 40.09 6.76
N SER A 721 -6.79 39.43 7.19
CA SER A 721 -7.72 39.89 8.22
C SER A 721 -7.86 38.87 9.34
N ASN A 722 -8.42 39.30 10.47
CA ASN A 722 -8.70 38.44 11.63
C ASN A 722 -7.46 37.70 12.15
N GLY A 723 -6.27 38.27 11.92
CA GLY A 723 -5.03 37.67 12.38
C GLY A 723 -4.93 37.70 13.89
N SER A 724 -4.68 36.54 14.48
CA SER A 724 -4.39 36.35 15.89
C SER A 724 -3.20 35.40 16.03
N ILE A 725 -2.33 35.69 16.98
CA ILE A 725 -1.20 34.84 17.33
C ILE A 725 -1.07 34.81 18.85
N LYS A 726 -0.92 33.60 19.40
CA LYS A 726 -0.68 33.32 20.81
C LYS A 726 0.56 32.46 20.92
N VAL A 727 1.49 32.85 21.77
CA VAL A 727 2.76 32.15 21.98
C VAL A 727 2.93 31.88 23.47
N GLU A 728 3.11 30.62 23.82
CA GLU A 728 3.39 30.15 25.17
C GLU A 728 4.86 29.77 25.29
N THR A 729 5.50 30.14 26.40
CA THR A 729 6.88 29.76 26.69
C THR A 729 6.96 28.74 27.83
N ASN A 730 8.10 28.07 27.96
CA ASN A 730 8.37 27.10 29.02
C ASN A 730 8.29 27.64 30.46
N THR A 731 8.25 28.97 30.62
CA THR A 731 8.02 29.64 31.92
C THR A 731 6.54 29.92 32.20
N GLY A 732 5.64 29.55 31.28
CA GLY A 732 4.20 29.81 31.37
C GLY A 732 3.81 31.25 30.99
N ASN A 733 4.70 32.01 30.37
CA ASN A 733 4.35 33.33 29.85
C ASN A 733 3.55 33.20 28.57
N LEU A 734 2.48 33.99 28.47
CA LEU A 734 1.60 34.01 27.30
C LEU A 734 1.71 35.36 26.57
N TRP A 735 2.04 35.32 25.29
CA TRP A 735 2.11 36.48 24.40
C TRP A 735 0.97 36.40 23.39
N GLU A 736 0.01 37.34 23.43
CA GLU A 736 -1.11 37.38 22.50
C GLU A 736 -1.08 38.67 21.69
N ALA A 737 -1.21 38.59 20.37
CA ALA A 737 -1.34 39.75 19.50
C ALA A 737 -2.37 39.52 18.41
N ASN A 738 -3.03 40.60 17.98
CA ASN A 738 -3.84 40.59 16.78
C ASN A 738 -3.14 41.37 15.67
N PHE A 739 -3.33 40.96 14.42
CA PHE A 739 -2.75 41.60 13.25
C PHE A 739 -3.70 41.63 12.07
N ASN A 740 -3.50 42.65 11.23
CA ASN A 740 -3.90 42.65 9.84
C ASN A 740 -2.64 42.91 9.03
N ALA A 741 -2.55 42.33 7.85
CA ALA A 741 -1.38 42.49 6.99
C ALA A 741 -1.81 42.64 5.53
N SER A 742 -0.86 43.04 4.69
CA SER A 742 -0.99 42.98 3.24
C SER A 742 0.05 42.01 2.69
N ILE A 743 -0.34 41.29 1.64
CA ILE A 743 0.52 40.38 0.90
C ILE A 743 1.13 41.16 -0.26
N SER A 744 2.44 41.05 -0.44
CA SER A 744 3.15 41.62 -1.59
C SER A 744 4.04 40.53 -2.20
N GLY A 745 3.74 40.16 -3.45
CA GLY A 745 4.29 38.94 -4.05
C GLY A 745 3.77 37.72 -3.31
N ALA A 746 4.67 36.84 -2.87
CA ALA A 746 4.35 35.68 -2.04
C ALA A 746 4.62 35.89 -0.54
N SER A 747 4.99 37.12 -0.14
CA SER A 747 5.38 37.45 1.22
C SER A 747 4.29 38.23 1.96
N LEU A 748 4.08 37.88 3.22
CA LEU A 748 3.33 38.68 4.18
C LEU A 748 4.32 39.57 4.92
N ASN A 749 4.07 40.88 4.92
CA ASN A 749 4.84 41.82 5.72
C ASN A 749 3.88 42.67 6.55
N SER A 750 3.76 42.36 7.84
CA SER A 750 2.96 43.15 8.78
C SER A 750 3.83 44.20 9.46
N THR A 751 3.43 45.47 9.33
CA THR A 751 4.25 46.58 9.82
C THR A 751 4.02 46.96 11.28
N SER A 752 3.04 46.38 11.97
CA SER A 752 2.87 46.57 13.43
C SER A 752 1.80 45.65 14.03
N LEU A 753 2.19 44.82 15.00
CA LEU A 753 1.27 44.17 15.94
C LEU A 753 1.18 44.94 17.25
N THR A 754 -0.01 44.94 17.85
CA THR A 754 -0.21 45.32 19.25
C THR A 754 -0.93 44.20 19.97
N GLY A 755 -0.49 43.90 21.19
CA GLY A 755 -1.00 42.77 21.94
C GLY A 755 -0.81 42.91 23.44
N THR A 756 -0.98 41.79 24.14
CA THR A 756 -0.79 41.65 25.58
C THR A 756 0.16 40.50 25.91
N PHE A 757 1.07 40.75 26.85
CA PHE A 757 1.90 39.75 27.50
C PHE A 757 1.38 39.51 28.92
N THR A 758 1.12 38.24 29.26
CA THR A 758 0.63 37.80 30.56
C THR A 758 1.70 36.95 31.25
N GLN A 759 2.14 37.41 32.42
CA GLN A 759 3.07 36.69 33.29
C GLN A 759 2.37 36.32 34.59
N ASP A 760 2.47 35.05 35.01
CA ASP A 760 1.93 34.52 36.26
C ASP A 760 0.43 34.79 36.49
N SER A 761 -0.39 34.80 35.43
CA SER A 761 -1.86 35.06 35.47
C SER A 761 -2.32 36.44 36.00
N TYR A 762 -1.42 37.33 36.45
CA TYR A 762 -1.79 38.56 37.17
C TYR A 762 -1.34 39.88 36.53
N TYR A 763 -0.36 39.88 35.62
CA TYR A 763 0.16 41.12 35.03
C TYR A 763 0.02 41.14 33.51
N TYR A 764 -0.68 42.16 32.99
CA TYR A 764 -0.83 42.43 31.57
C TYR A 764 0.08 43.57 31.14
N TYR A 765 1.03 43.30 30.25
CA TYR A 765 1.89 44.30 29.65
C TYR A 765 1.57 44.47 28.16
N PRO A 766 1.52 45.69 27.63
CA PRO A 766 1.37 45.87 26.18
C PRO A 766 2.60 45.31 25.47
N ILE A 767 2.39 44.65 24.33
CA ILE A 767 3.48 44.23 23.43
C ILE A 767 3.37 44.98 22.10
N SER A 768 4.52 45.22 21.47
CA SER A 768 4.62 45.63 20.07
C SER A 768 5.48 44.64 19.32
N GLY A 769 5.17 44.38 18.06
CA GLY A 769 5.97 43.45 17.27
C GLY A 769 5.69 43.49 15.79
N GLU A 770 6.31 42.55 15.08
CA GLU A 770 6.15 42.30 13.65
C GLU A 770 5.88 40.82 13.40
N ILE A 771 5.15 40.52 12.33
CA ILE A 771 4.96 39.16 11.79
C ILE A 771 5.24 39.26 10.29
N ALA A 772 6.10 38.38 9.79
CA ALA A 772 6.39 38.28 8.38
C ALA A 772 6.51 36.81 7.98
N GLY A 773 6.31 36.50 6.71
CA GLY A 773 6.40 35.12 6.25
C GLY A 773 6.17 35.02 4.76
N ALA A 774 6.13 33.79 4.26
CA ALA A 774 5.79 33.50 2.88
C ALA A 774 4.87 32.28 2.78
N PHE A 775 4.07 32.24 1.72
CA PHE A 775 3.26 31.08 1.40
C PHE A 775 4.13 30.05 0.68
N VAL A 776 3.93 28.79 1.03
CA VAL A 776 4.70 27.64 0.53
C VAL A 776 3.77 26.64 -0.13
N GLU A 777 4.22 26.07 -1.23
CA GLU A 777 3.57 24.92 -1.87
C GLU A 777 4.12 23.64 -1.23
N PRO A 778 3.32 22.57 -1.14
CA PRO A 778 3.81 21.24 -0.80
C PRO A 778 5.02 20.86 -1.65
N ASP A 779 5.96 20.10 -1.09
CA ASP A 779 7.02 19.54 -1.90
C ASP A 779 6.42 18.60 -2.95
N SER A 780 6.81 18.78 -4.21
CA SER A 780 6.29 18.01 -5.35
C SER A 780 6.52 16.50 -5.25
N GLY A 781 7.39 16.06 -4.33
CA GLY A 781 7.64 14.64 -4.02
C GLY A 781 6.94 14.12 -2.76
N ASP A 782 6.27 14.97 -1.97
CA ASP A 782 5.67 14.59 -0.69
C ASP A 782 4.15 14.80 -0.68
N ASN A 783 3.41 13.69 -0.87
CA ASN A 783 1.95 13.68 -0.89
C ASN A 783 1.32 13.93 0.50
N THR A 784 2.12 14.00 1.57
CA THR A 784 1.62 14.16 2.95
C THR A 784 1.19 15.59 3.29
N ALA A 785 1.56 16.59 2.47
CA ALA A 785 1.11 17.97 2.58
C ALA A 785 0.04 18.29 1.51
N PRO A 786 -1.26 18.05 1.77
CA PRO A 786 -2.29 18.21 0.75
C PRO A 786 -2.64 19.67 0.39
N TYR A 787 -2.17 20.65 1.16
CA TYR A 787 -2.57 22.05 1.02
C TYR A 787 -1.40 23.01 1.18
N ASN A 788 -1.55 24.22 0.63
CA ASN A 788 -0.55 25.27 0.78
C ASN A 788 -0.45 25.73 2.23
N ALA A 789 0.76 25.95 2.74
CA ALA A 789 1.00 26.48 4.07
C ALA A 789 1.55 27.91 4.04
N PHE A 790 1.66 28.50 5.23
CA PHE A 790 2.27 29.77 5.50
C PHE A 790 3.42 29.57 6.48
N ALA A 791 4.64 29.76 6.00
CA ALA A 791 5.84 29.78 6.82
C ALA A 791 6.05 31.19 7.35
N GLY A 792 5.76 31.38 8.63
CA GLY A 792 5.77 32.66 9.31
C GLY A 792 6.88 32.78 10.35
N GLY A 793 7.24 34.01 10.66
CA GLY A 793 8.04 34.37 11.80
C GLY A 793 7.46 35.58 12.51
N PHE A 794 7.80 35.73 13.79
CA PHE A 794 7.35 36.86 14.60
C PHE A 794 8.48 37.37 15.48
N ASN A 795 8.38 38.65 15.83
CA ASN A 795 9.24 39.28 16.83
C ASN A 795 8.40 40.20 17.73
N PHE A 796 8.28 39.85 19.00
CA PHE A 796 7.54 40.60 20.01
C PHE A 796 8.47 41.28 20.99
N THR A 797 8.10 42.51 21.36
CA THR A 797 8.74 43.31 22.40
C THR A 797 7.72 43.67 23.47
N LYS A 798 8.01 43.33 24.72
CA LYS A 798 7.24 43.80 25.88
C LYS A 798 7.51 45.27 26.14
N ASN A 799 6.47 46.10 26.07
CA ASN A 799 6.56 47.54 26.33
C ASN A 799 6.44 47.82 27.83
N GLY A 800 7.58 47.95 28.53
CA GLY A 800 7.66 48.23 29.96
C GLY A 800 8.94 48.97 30.36
N SER A 801 8.96 49.58 31.56
CA SER A 801 9.98 50.56 31.98
C SER A 801 11.30 49.99 32.50
N GLU A 802 11.43 48.66 32.75
CA GLU A 802 12.61 48.13 33.48
C GLU A 802 13.35 46.96 32.81
N SER A 803 12.92 46.45 31.67
CA SER A 803 13.69 45.54 30.80
C SER A 803 12.86 45.24 29.57
N SER A 804 13.43 45.42 28.38
CA SER A 804 12.79 44.99 27.13
C SER A 804 12.93 43.48 27.06
N TYR A 805 11.83 42.76 27.30
CA TYR A 805 11.75 41.33 26.99
C TYR A 805 11.42 41.21 25.51
N PHE A 806 12.19 40.40 24.82
CA PHE A 806 11.96 40.06 23.42
C PHE A 806 11.53 38.60 23.34
N LEU A 807 10.75 38.27 22.32
CA LEU A 807 10.45 36.89 21.96
C LEU A 807 10.44 36.83 20.44
N SER A 808 11.19 35.91 19.85
CA SER A 808 11.18 35.69 18.41
C SER A 808 11.07 34.22 18.10
N GLY A 809 10.38 33.89 17.01
CA GLY A 809 10.22 32.52 16.58
C GLY A 809 9.71 32.41 15.15
N LEU A 810 9.75 31.19 14.65
CA LEU A 810 9.23 30.76 13.35
C LEU A 810 8.14 29.73 13.60
N PHE A 811 7.17 29.68 12.69
CA PHE A 811 6.06 28.74 12.72
C PHE A 811 5.62 28.40 11.30
N LEU A 812 5.03 27.24 11.13
CA LEU A 812 4.41 26.79 9.90
C LEU A 812 2.91 26.63 10.15
N ALA A 813 2.06 27.39 9.44
CA ALA A 813 0.61 27.35 9.59
C ALA A 813 -0.05 26.86 8.30
N GLU A 814 -0.88 25.82 8.40
CA GLU A 814 -1.55 25.21 7.26
C GLU A 814 -2.94 25.78 7.01
N ARG A 815 -3.39 25.65 5.75
CA ARG A 815 -4.73 26.04 5.34
C ARG A 815 -5.77 25.11 5.95
N GLU A 816 -6.81 25.70 6.55
CA GLU A 816 -7.97 24.96 7.06
C GLU A 816 -8.76 24.36 5.87
N ALA A 817 -8.77 23.02 5.78
CA ALA A 817 -9.60 22.28 4.82
C ALA A 817 -11.08 22.38 5.24
N ARG A 818 -11.79 23.40 4.74
CA ARG A 818 -13.25 23.44 4.84
C ARG A 818 -13.84 22.56 3.74
N LEU A 819 -14.71 21.64 4.14
CA LEU A 819 -15.55 20.87 3.22
C LEU A 819 -16.28 21.84 2.29
N THR A 820 -16.17 21.61 0.99
CA THR A 820 -16.94 22.30 -0.03
C THR A 820 -18.43 22.01 0.15
N GLN A 821 -19.29 22.90 -0.34
CA GLN A 821 -20.75 22.70 -0.29
C GLN A 821 -21.19 21.37 -0.93
N THR A 822 -20.46 20.90 -1.94
CA THR A 822 -20.69 19.63 -2.64
C THR A 822 -20.30 18.42 -1.78
N GLU A 823 -19.22 18.48 -1.00
CA GLU A 823 -18.87 17.42 -0.03
C GLU A 823 -19.87 17.38 1.14
N LEU A 824 -20.44 18.52 1.52
CA LEU A 824 -21.52 18.60 2.50
C LEU A 824 -22.85 17.97 1.99
N GLU A 825 -23.09 18.01 0.68
CA GLU A 825 -24.27 17.38 0.04
C GLU A 825 -24.11 15.86 -0.11
N GLN A 826 -22.89 15.34 -0.26
CA GLN A 826 -22.62 13.90 -0.36
C GLN A 826 -22.59 13.16 0.99
N THR A 827 -22.40 13.87 2.10
CA THR A 827 -22.40 13.31 3.47
C THR A 827 -23.79 13.17 4.09
N GLN A 828 -24.87 13.47 3.36
CA GLN A 828 -26.24 13.59 3.87
C GLN A 828 -26.89 12.31 4.43
N HIS A 829 -26.28 11.13 4.31
CA HIS A 829 -26.97 9.88 4.63
C HIS A 829 -26.75 9.33 6.05
N HIS A 830 -25.72 9.72 6.80
CA HIS A 830 -25.57 9.20 8.17
C HIS A 830 -24.86 10.19 9.12
N LEU A 831 -25.61 10.73 10.07
CA LEU A 831 -25.16 11.75 11.00
C LEU A 831 -25.13 11.18 12.42
N GLY A 832 -24.01 11.31 13.12
CA GLY A 832 -23.84 10.92 14.51
C GLY A 832 -24.13 12.06 15.48
N ILE A 833 -24.96 11.82 16.50
CA ILE A 833 -25.01 12.70 17.69
C ILE A 833 -24.16 12.06 18.77
N ILE A 834 -23.10 12.73 19.23
CA ILE A 834 -22.26 12.28 20.34
C ILE A 834 -22.56 13.16 21.56
N VAL A 835 -22.94 12.54 22.68
CA VAL A 835 -23.25 13.27 23.92
C VAL A 835 -22.32 12.79 25.04
N ASN A 836 -21.67 13.75 25.70
CA ASN A 836 -20.95 13.54 26.95
C ASN A 836 -21.47 14.47 28.05
N GLU A 837 -20.89 14.36 29.25
CA GLU A 837 -21.29 15.16 30.43
C GLU A 837 -21.17 16.68 30.23
N ASN A 838 -20.39 17.15 29.26
CA ASN A 838 -20.06 18.57 29.09
C ASN A 838 -20.55 19.18 27.77
N SER A 839 -20.96 18.37 26.79
CA SER A 839 -21.25 18.83 25.43
C SER A 839 -22.17 17.89 24.67
N VAL A 840 -22.91 18.47 23.72
CA VAL A 840 -23.59 17.71 22.66
C VAL A 840 -22.89 18.04 21.34
N SER A 841 -22.21 17.08 20.73
CA SER A 841 -21.47 17.25 19.48
C SER A 841 -22.17 16.52 18.32
N PHE A 842 -22.10 17.09 17.13
CA PHE A 842 -22.51 16.43 15.90
C PHE A 842 -21.25 15.94 15.18
N GLY A 843 -21.21 14.65 14.86
CA GLY A 843 -20.21 14.04 13.99
C GLY A 843 -20.88 13.45 12.75
N VAL A 844 -20.13 13.19 11.69
CA VAL A 844 -20.60 12.30 10.62
C VAL A 844 -20.46 10.88 11.16
N ALA A 845 -21.48 10.04 11.04
CA ALA A 845 -21.40 8.65 11.49
C ALA A 845 -21.66 7.74 10.31
N SER A 846 -20.66 7.44 9.49
CA SER A 846 -20.90 6.54 8.36
C SER A 846 -21.05 5.09 8.81
N HIS A 847 -21.99 4.38 8.19
CA HIS A 847 -22.02 2.93 8.21
C HIS A 847 -20.87 2.44 7.29
N PRO A 848 -20.03 1.45 7.70
CA PRO A 848 -18.89 1.01 6.90
C PRO A 848 -19.27 0.50 5.49
N SER A 849 -20.51 0.09 5.28
CA SER A 849 -20.98 -0.47 4.00
C SER A 849 -21.52 0.55 2.99
N SER A 850 -21.57 1.85 3.30
CA SER A 850 -22.20 2.86 2.42
C SER A 850 -21.23 3.79 1.68
N TYR A 851 -19.92 3.59 1.78
CA TYR A 851 -18.92 4.35 1.02
C TYR A 851 -18.33 3.53 -0.13
N ALA A 852 -18.66 3.92 -1.36
CA ALA A 852 -18.05 3.42 -2.60
C ALA A 852 -17.34 4.54 -3.39
N GLY A 853 -16.89 5.62 -2.72
CA GLY A 853 -16.36 6.81 -3.40
C GLY A 853 -15.48 7.72 -2.53
N GLY A 854 -14.27 7.27 -2.24
CA GLY A 854 -13.05 8.10 -2.27
C GLY A 854 -12.80 9.24 -1.27
N ILE A 855 -13.69 9.57 -0.32
CA ILE A 855 -13.37 10.55 0.73
C ILE A 855 -13.78 9.98 2.09
N SER A 856 -12.78 9.60 2.89
CA SER A 856 -12.99 9.04 4.23
C SER A 856 -13.58 10.11 5.16
N PRO A 857 -14.64 9.82 5.92
CA PRO A 857 -15.20 10.79 6.84
C PRO A 857 -14.23 11.06 7.99
N LYS A 858 -14.26 12.29 8.50
CA LYS A 858 -13.50 12.71 9.67
C LYS A 858 -13.83 11.88 10.93
N VAL A 859 -15.03 11.30 11.01
CA VAL A 859 -15.43 10.48 12.18
C VAL A 859 -16.15 9.20 11.73
N ALA A 860 -15.83 8.04 12.33
CA ALA A 860 -16.57 6.78 12.12
C ALA A 860 -16.98 6.12 13.45
N LEU A 861 -18.18 5.53 13.49
CA LEU A 861 -18.74 4.83 14.66
C LEU A 861 -18.98 3.36 14.31
N ASN A 862 -18.42 2.42 15.09
CA ASN A 862 -18.68 0.97 14.93
C ASN A 862 -19.51 0.44 16.12
N ASP A 863 -20.76 0.01 15.86
CA ASP A 863 -21.76 -0.31 16.89
C ASP A 863 -22.17 -1.80 16.97
N ARG A 864 -21.76 -2.67 16.02
CA ARG A 864 -22.14 -4.08 16.02
C ARG A 864 -21.09 -4.96 16.70
N GLY A 865 -21.50 -5.57 17.81
CA GLY A 865 -20.65 -6.30 18.74
C GLY A 865 -19.57 -7.20 18.14
N ASN A 866 -18.46 -7.31 18.86
CA ASN A 866 -17.34 -8.22 18.65
C ASN A 866 -16.70 -8.22 17.24
N GLN A 867 -16.84 -7.14 16.46
CA GLN A 867 -15.95 -6.93 15.32
C GLN A 867 -14.62 -6.36 15.82
N THR A 868 -13.52 -7.05 15.49
CA THR A 868 -12.16 -6.61 15.79
C THR A 868 -11.79 -5.44 14.87
N ILE A 869 -11.03 -4.47 15.39
CA ILE A 869 -10.53 -3.27 14.67
C ILE A 869 -9.96 -3.61 13.28
N SER A 870 -9.43 -4.82 13.10
CA SER A 870 -8.89 -5.36 11.84
C SER A 870 -9.86 -5.38 10.66
N THR A 871 -11.16 -5.17 10.85
CA THR A 871 -12.16 -5.17 9.75
C THR A 871 -12.56 -3.77 9.30
N ILE A 872 -12.04 -2.71 9.93
CA ILE A 872 -12.25 -1.33 9.48
C ILE A 872 -11.11 -0.99 8.52
N ASP A 873 -11.43 -0.59 7.29
CA ASP A 873 -10.45 -0.10 6.34
C ASP A 873 -9.89 1.24 6.83
N VAL A 874 -8.68 1.18 7.37
CA VAL A 874 -7.93 2.32 7.91
C VAL A 874 -6.92 2.89 6.92
N SER A 875 -6.94 2.44 5.66
CA SER A 875 -5.94 2.79 4.64
C SER A 875 -6.04 4.24 4.14
N GLY A 876 -7.14 4.95 4.40
CA GLY A 876 -7.31 6.38 4.13
C GLY A 876 -7.20 7.25 5.39
N PRO A 877 -6.88 8.56 5.27
CA PRO A 877 -6.85 9.47 6.40
C PRO A 877 -8.26 9.65 6.99
N PHE A 878 -8.41 9.43 8.29
CA PHE A 878 -9.63 9.74 9.05
C PHE A 878 -9.23 10.49 10.33
N ASP A 879 -10.00 11.51 10.73
CA ASP A 879 -9.65 12.27 11.94
C ASP A 879 -9.80 11.37 13.18
N GLU A 880 -10.95 10.72 13.41
CA GLU A 880 -11.27 10.03 14.67
C GLU A 880 -12.23 8.84 14.50
N VAL A 881 -11.84 7.62 14.89
CA VAL A 881 -12.73 6.44 14.89
C VAL A 881 -13.04 6.02 16.32
N PHE A 882 -14.34 5.98 16.66
CA PHE A 882 -14.81 5.48 17.95
C PHE A 882 -15.22 4.01 17.80
N THR A 883 -14.55 3.12 18.54
CA THR A 883 -14.91 1.70 18.60
C THR A 883 -15.22 1.30 20.04
N GLY A 884 -16.27 0.53 20.24
CA GLY A 884 -16.60 -0.01 21.56
C GLY A 884 -17.82 -0.91 21.57
N THR A 885 -17.88 -1.83 22.52
CA THR A 885 -19.09 -2.65 22.72
C THR A 885 -20.15 -1.81 23.40
N SER A 886 -21.22 -1.46 22.68
CA SER A 886 -22.39 -0.81 23.28
C SER A 886 -23.12 -1.78 24.19
N SER A 887 -23.42 -1.38 25.43
CA SER A 887 -24.12 -2.23 26.39
C SER A 887 -25.64 -2.24 26.15
N THR A 888 -26.18 -1.24 25.44
CA THR A 888 -27.60 -1.12 25.08
C THR A 888 -27.79 -0.41 23.75
N VAL A 889 -28.44 -1.07 22.78
CA VAL A 889 -28.91 -0.46 21.53
C VAL A 889 -30.44 -0.37 21.61
N VAL A 890 -30.96 0.85 21.53
CA VAL A 890 -32.39 1.14 21.49
C VAL A 890 -32.73 1.54 20.06
N GLN A 891 -33.38 0.64 19.32
CA GLN A 891 -33.99 1.00 18.04
C GLN A 891 -35.30 1.72 18.32
N SER A 892 -35.43 2.97 17.88
CA SER A 892 -36.69 3.66 18.05
C SER A 892 -37.77 3.00 17.19
N SER A 893 -38.91 2.68 17.81
CA SER A 893 -40.07 2.15 17.07
C SER A 893 -40.81 3.22 16.25
N SER A 894 -40.44 4.49 16.44
CA SER A 894 -41.16 5.66 15.96
C SER A 894 -40.41 6.46 14.90
N ILE A 895 -39.08 6.45 14.91
CA ILE A 895 -38.23 7.18 13.96
C ILE A 895 -37.08 6.29 13.47
N VAL A 896 -36.56 6.53 12.28
CA VAL A 896 -35.42 5.80 11.73
C VAL A 896 -34.14 6.29 12.43
N THR A 897 -33.91 5.82 13.65
CA THR A 897 -32.72 6.16 14.43
C THR A 897 -32.37 5.01 15.34
N ASP A 898 -31.15 4.51 15.18
CA ASP A 898 -30.49 3.67 16.17
C ASP A 898 -29.80 4.58 17.19
N MET A 899 -29.98 4.29 18.48
CA MET A 899 -29.32 5.01 19.58
C MET A 899 -28.68 4.00 20.52
N GLY A 900 -27.54 4.35 21.09
CA GLY A 900 -26.86 3.49 22.03
C GLY A 900 -25.97 4.23 23.01
N TYR A 901 -25.39 3.42 23.89
CA TYR A 901 -24.54 3.88 24.97
C TYR A 901 -23.25 3.04 25.01
N TRP A 902 -22.12 3.73 25.12
CA TRP A 902 -20.81 3.12 25.34
C TRP A 902 -20.30 3.46 26.73
N GLU A 903 -19.97 2.41 27.49
CA GLU A 903 -19.28 2.54 28.76
C GLU A 903 -17.82 2.95 28.53
N SER A 904 -17.35 3.94 29.30
CA SER A 904 -15.97 4.46 29.26
C SER A 904 -14.88 3.38 29.25
N THR A 905 -15.07 2.26 29.95
CA THR A 905 -14.07 1.18 29.99
C THR A 905 -13.98 0.35 28.71
N ASN A 906 -14.94 0.48 27.80
CA ASN A 906 -15.09 -0.35 26.60
C ASN A 906 -14.89 0.44 25.30
N MET A 907 -14.46 1.70 25.38
CA MET A 907 -14.20 2.55 24.23
C MET A 907 -12.71 2.71 23.94
N SER A 908 -12.35 2.59 22.67
CA SER A 908 -11.07 3.02 22.14
C SER A 908 -11.32 4.07 21.06
N ILE A 909 -10.71 5.25 21.21
CA ILE A 909 -10.55 6.19 20.10
C ILE A 909 -9.31 5.77 19.32
N LEU A 910 -9.44 5.62 18.02
CA LEU A 910 -8.34 5.59 17.07
C LEU A 910 -8.23 6.97 16.42
N HIS A 911 -7.17 7.71 16.72
CA HIS A 911 -6.75 8.83 15.90
C HIS A 911 -5.78 8.31 14.84
N ASN A 912 -6.07 8.51 13.55
CA ASN A 912 -5.12 8.22 12.48
C ASN A 912 -4.79 9.50 11.71
N GLN A 913 -3.98 10.35 12.32
CA GLN A 913 -3.43 11.52 11.63
C GLN A 913 -1.99 11.32 11.14
N PHE A 914 -1.29 10.21 11.43
CA PHE A 914 0.14 10.04 11.08
C PHE A 914 0.65 8.58 10.95
N ASN A 915 -0.06 7.67 10.27
CA ASN A 915 0.38 6.26 10.09
C ASN A 915 0.72 5.50 11.40
N ALA A 916 0.35 6.06 12.57
CA ALA A 916 0.55 5.48 13.88
C ALA A 916 -0.78 5.55 14.63
N ALA A 917 -1.47 4.42 14.71
CA ALA A 917 -2.70 4.26 15.46
C ALA A 917 -2.45 4.54 16.96
N LEU A 918 -2.75 5.75 17.41
CA LEU A 918 -2.77 6.08 18.84
C LEU A 918 -4.15 5.72 19.40
N THR A 919 -4.21 4.61 20.13
CA THR A 919 -5.41 4.22 20.88
C THR A 919 -5.44 4.96 22.23
N SER A 920 -6.35 5.92 22.41
CA SER A 920 -6.63 6.48 23.72
C SER A 920 -7.96 5.95 24.26
N ALA A 921 -7.94 5.42 25.48
CA ALA A 921 -9.17 5.08 26.20
C ALA A 921 -9.86 6.38 26.64
N ILE A 922 -11.15 6.52 26.36
CA ILE A 922 -11.94 7.63 26.90
C ILE A 922 -12.34 7.27 28.32
N SER A 923 -12.02 8.10 29.31
CA SER A 923 -12.46 7.89 30.69
C SER A 923 -13.91 8.30 30.93
N GLN A 924 -14.69 8.57 29.87
CA GLN A 924 -16.04 9.12 29.96
C GLN A 924 -17.02 8.29 29.13
N ASP A 925 -18.22 8.22 29.68
CA ASP A 925 -19.38 7.54 29.14
C ASP A 925 -19.93 8.36 27.96
N VAL A 926 -20.22 7.70 26.83
CA VAL A 926 -20.62 8.38 25.59
C VAL A 926 -21.93 7.79 25.07
N PHE A 927 -22.89 8.67 24.76
CA PHE A 927 -24.08 8.28 24.03
C PHE A 927 -23.94 8.62 22.57
N TRP A 928 -24.47 7.75 21.71
CA TRP A 928 -24.49 7.94 20.28
C TRP A 928 -25.88 7.73 19.71
N ALA A 929 -26.20 8.44 18.64
CA ALA A 929 -27.36 8.17 17.81
C ALA A 929 -27.00 8.39 16.34
N ASN A 930 -27.62 7.61 15.45
CA ASN A 930 -27.47 7.75 14.00
C ASN A 930 -28.80 8.15 13.33
N PRO A 931 -29.25 9.41 13.51
CA PRO A 931 -30.43 9.91 12.81
C PRO A 931 -30.21 10.06 11.30
N GLU A 932 -31.17 9.58 10.51
CA GLU A 932 -31.30 9.96 9.10
C GLU A 932 -31.93 11.34 9.00
N ALA A 933 -31.15 12.34 8.54
CA ALA A 933 -31.59 13.72 8.48
C ALA A 933 -32.64 13.93 7.37
N MET A 934 -33.78 14.53 7.72
CA MET A 934 -34.84 14.89 6.76
C MET A 934 -34.53 16.24 6.10
N ASP A 935 -34.78 16.39 4.79
CA ASP A 935 -34.87 17.71 4.17
C ASP A 935 -36.10 18.47 4.67
N ILE A 936 -35.85 19.54 5.43
CA ILE A 936 -36.91 20.36 6.03
C ILE A 936 -37.37 21.52 5.14
N ALA A 937 -36.80 21.69 3.94
CA ALA A 937 -37.09 22.83 3.07
C ALA A 937 -38.56 22.91 2.64
N ASP A 938 -39.22 21.77 2.52
CA ASP A 938 -40.62 21.66 2.09
C ASP A 938 -41.64 21.75 3.23
N LEU A 939 -41.18 21.81 4.48
CA LEU A 939 -42.06 21.86 5.64
C LEU A 939 -42.66 23.25 5.82
N THR A 940 -43.97 23.31 6.08
CA THR A 940 -44.67 24.58 6.35
C THR A 940 -45.59 24.44 7.55
N GLY A 941 -45.91 25.57 8.20
CA GLY A 941 -46.77 25.62 9.38
C GLY A 941 -46.06 25.28 10.69
N THR A 942 -46.82 24.87 11.70
CA THR A 942 -46.31 24.60 13.06
C THR A 942 -46.42 23.12 13.38
N TYR A 943 -45.33 22.51 13.84
CA TYR A 943 -45.30 21.14 14.32
C TYR A 943 -45.03 21.12 15.83
N ALA A 944 -45.78 20.31 16.57
CA ALA A 944 -45.52 20.03 17.97
C ALA A 944 -44.80 18.69 18.08
N PHE A 945 -43.58 18.73 18.62
CA PHE A 945 -42.77 17.57 18.90
C PHE A 945 -43.02 17.15 20.34
N THR A 946 -43.38 15.88 20.53
CA THR A 946 -43.55 15.25 21.84
C THR A 946 -42.84 13.90 21.83
N GLN A 947 -42.28 13.51 22.96
CA GLN A 947 -41.57 12.24 23.13
C GLN A 947 -42.36 11.02 22.66
N THR A 948 -41.65 10.03 22.09
CA THR A 948 -42.22 8.75 21.63
C THR A 948 -42.05 7.59 22.62
N GLY A 949 -41.19 7.75 23.62
CA GLY A 949 -40.90 6.76 24.66
C GLY A 949 -39.49 6.17 24.58
N ASP A 950 -38.78 6.39 23.47
CA ASP A 950 -37.43 5.87 23.24
C ASP A 950 -36.38 6.91 23.65
N PHE A 951 -35.53 6.57 24.63
CA PHE A 951 -34.43 7.41 25.09
C PHE A 951 -33.35 6.55 25.76
N VAL A 952 -32.15 7.11 25.89
CA VAL A 952 -31.02 6.54 26.63
C VAL A 952 -30.28 7.66 27.33
N GLY A 953 -29.87 7.50 28.59
CA GLY A 953 -29.19 8.56 29.31
C GLY A 953 -28.70 8.17 30.70
N LEU A 954 -27.80 8.98 31.24
CA LEU A 954 -27.20 8.82 32.56
C LEU A 954 -27.33 10.10 33.39
N SER A 955 -27.40 9.91 34.70
CA SER A 955 -27.17 10.94 35.70
C SER A 955 -25.88 10.60 36.46
N SER A 956 -25.02 11.61 36.67
CA SER A 956 -23.83 11.47 37.50
C SER A 956 -24.14 11.17 38.97
N LEU A 957 -25.40 11.32 39.41
CA LEU A 957 -25.83 11.03 40.77
C LEU A 957 -26.31 9.60 40.99
N ASN A 958 -27.13 9.07 40.08
CA ASN A 958 -27.89 7.84 40.33
C ASN A 958 -27.89 6.82 39.18
N GLY A 959 -27.02 6.99 38.19
CA GLY A 959 -26.90 6.06 37.07
C GLY A 959 -27.98 6.28 36.00
N GLU A 960 -28.52 5.19 35.45
CA GLU A 960 -29.43 5.23 34.29
C GLU A 960 -30.66 6.11 34.54
N ILE A 961 -31.02 6.91 33.53
CA ILE A 961 -32.26 7.69 33.51
C ILE A 961 -33.42 6.73 33.19
N ASP A 962 -34.49 6.75 33.98
CA ASP A 962 -35.69 5.91 33.75
C ASP A 962 -36.93 6.73 33.38
N ASN A 963 -36.79 8.06 33.35
CA ASN A 963 -37.83 9.00 33.01
C ASN A 963 -37.23 10.11 32.14
N PHE A 964 -37.68 10.21 30.91
CA PHE A 964 -37.39 11.30 29.98
C PHE A 964 -38.71 11.78 29.41
N SER A 965 -38.86 13.08 29.15
CA SER A 965 -40.00 13.70 28.49
C SER A 965 -39.59 15.05 27.92
N MET A 966 -39.53 15.15 26.60
CA MET A 966 -39.25 16.41 25.90
C MET A 966 -40.44 16.80 25.02
N ALA A 967 -40.74 18.10 25.00
CA ALA A 967 -41.76 18.67 24.14
C ALA A 967 -41.38 20.09 23.69
N PHE A 968 -41.65 20.43 22.43
CA PHE A 968 -41.49 21.78 21.89
C PHE A 968 -42.35 21.96 20.63
N SER A 969 -42.44 23.18 20.12
CA SER A 969 -43.11 23.47 18.85
C SER A 969 -42.22 24.28 17.92
N VAL A 970 -42.19 23.91 16.65
CA VAL A 970 -41.40 24.57 15.60
C VAL A 970 -42.32 25.13 14.54
N SER A 971 -42.15 26.41 14.21
CA SER A 971 -42.81 27.03 13.07
C SER A 971 -41.87 27.08 11.87
N PHE A 972 -42.11 26.23 10.88
CA PHE A 972 -41.39 26.23 9.60
C PHE A 972 -41.90 27.32 8.64
N SER A 973 -43.02 27.97 8.96
CA SER A 973 -43.46 29.19 8.28
C SER A 973 -42.67 30.41 8.75
N GLY A 974 -41.43 30.59 8.29
CA GLY A 974 -40.57 31.74 8.60
C GLY A 974 -39.17 31.33 9.05
N SER A 975 -38.58 32.05 10.01
CA SER A 975 -37.21 31.83 10.49
C SER A 975 -37.02 30.59 11.37
N GLY A 976 -37.91 29.59 11.32
CA GLY A 976 -37.79 28.38 12.13
C GLY A 976 -38.01 28.60 13.64
N ALA A 977 -39.00 29.41 14.04
CA ALA A 977 -39.15 29.79 15.44
C ALA A 977 -39.53 28.60 16.34
N ILE A 978 -38.71 28.34 17.37
CA ILE A 978 -38.93 27.32 18.38
C ILE A 978 -39.59 27.92 19.62
N SER A 979 -40.69 27.32 20.07
CA SER A 979 -41.48 27.77 21.21
C SER A 979 -41.88 26.62 22.12
N SER A 980 -42.26 26.95 23.36
CA SER A 980 -42.83 26.01 24.34
C SER A 980 -41.93 24.81 24.66
N GLY A 981 -40.60 25.00 24.67
CA GLY A 981 -39.63 23.96 24.95
C GLY A 981 -39.61 23.57 26.43
N THR A 982 -39.86 22.28 26.69
CA THR A 982 -39.75 21.65 28.01
C THR A 982 -38.98 20.34 27.90
N LEU A 983 -38.06 20.10 28.82
CA LEU A 983 -37.33 18.83 28.98
C LEU A 983 -37.42 18.42 30.45
N THR A 984 -38.05 17.28 30.72
CA THR A 984 -38.01 16.61 32.02
C THR A 984 -37.18 15.34 31.87
N THR A 985 -36.20 15.13 32.74
CA THR A 985 -35.41 13.89 32.77
C THR A 985 -35.04 13.50 34.21
N GLY A 986 -34.79 12.23 34.50
CA GLY A 986 -34.30 11.80 35.80
C GLY A 986 -34.43 10.31 36.10
N ASN A 987 -34.17 9.95 37.36
CA ASN A 987 -34.24 8.59 37.89
C ASN A 987 -35.30 8.53 38.99
N THR A 988 -36.42 7.87 38.68
CA THR A 988 -37.60 7.73 39.52
C THR A 988 -37.29 6.93 40.78
N ALA A 989 -36.47 5.88 40.68
CA ALA A 989 -36.05 5.09 41.85
C ALA A 989 -35.25 5.93 42.85
N ALA A 990 -34.49 6.92 42.37
CA ALA A 990 -33.72 7.86 43.19
C ALA A 990 -34.48 9.14 43.59
N ASN A 991 -35.74 9.30 43.18
CA ASN A 991 -36.51 10.55 43.27
C ASN A 991 -35.77 11.75 42.66
N GLU A 992 -35.00 11.52 41.60
CA GLU A 992 -34.26 12.55 40.88
C GLU A 992 -35.07 13.09 39.71
N SER A 993 -35.17 14.42 39.59
CA SER A 993 -35.88 15.08 38.50
C SER A 993 -35.17 16.37 38.10
N TRP A 994 -34.90 16.48 36.81
CA TRP A 994 -34.39 17.65 36.11
C TRP A 994 -35.51 18.18 35.25
N ALA A 995 -35.94 19.43 35.46
CA ALA A 995 -37.00 20.05 34.68
C ALA A 995 -36.48 21.36 34.09
N ALA A 996 -36.13 21.34 32.81
CA ALA A 996 -35.65 22.48 32.05
C ALA A 996 -36.72 23.03 31.11
N THR A 997 -36.70 24.34 30.94
CA THR A 997 -37.40 25.06 29.87
C THR A 997 -36.36 25.64 28.93
N PHE A 998 -36.68 25.67 27.64
CA PHE A 998 -35.83 26.27 26.61
C PHE A 998 -36.72 26.98 25.59
N SER A 999 -36.20 28.02 24.98
CA SER A 999 -36.94 28.82 24.01
C SER A 999 -35.99 29.43 23.00
N GLY A 1000 -36.43 29.53 21.75
CA GLY A 1000 -35.55 29.93 20.66
C GLY A 1000 -34.57 28.82 20.26
N GLY A 1001 -33.68 29.18 19.34
CA GLY A 1001 -32.73 28.28 18.71
C GLY A 1001 -32.52 28.66 17.25
N SER A 1002 -31.39 28.25 16.68
CA SER A 1002 -31.12 28.38 15.25
C SER A 1002 -31.36 27.05 14.56
N ILE A 1003 -32.22 27.07 13.55
CA ILE A 1003 -32.38 25.96 12.61
C ILE A 1003 -31.40 26.19 11.46
N ASN A 1004 -30.50 25.25 11.21
CA ASN A 1004 -29.58 25.28 10.08
C ASN A 1004 -29.69 23.95 9.33
N GLY A 1005 -30.41 23.94 8.20
CA GLY A 1005 -30.85 22.67 7.59
C GLY A 1005 -31.66 21.86 8.59
N SER A 1006 -31.42 20.55 8.67
CA SER A 1006 -32.13 19.64 9.59
C SER A 1006 -31.69 19.78 11.06
N PHE A 1007 -30.69 20.62 11.36
CA PHE A 1007 -30.09 20.76 12.69
C PHE A 1007 -30.74 21.86 13.51
N VAL A 1008 -30.85 21.60 14.81
CA VAL A 1008 -31.39 22.54 15.79
C VAL A 1008 -30.46 22.63 16.98
N GLU A 1009 -30.06 23.86 17.32
CA GLU A 1009 -29.43 24.19 18.59
C GLU A 1009 -30.40 25.01 19.44
N PHE A 1010 -30.75 24.52 20.64
CA PHE A 1010 -31.66 25.22 21.54
C PHE A 1010 -30.87 26.16 22.45
N THR A 1011 -31.39 27.38 22.61
CA THR A 1011 -30.80 28.38 23.51
C THR A 1011 -31.66 28.60 24.75
N GLY A 1012 -31.09 29.25 25.77
CA GLY A 1012 -31.87 29.74 26.92
C GLY A 1012 -32.38 28.64 27.84
N ILE A 1013 -31.61 27.55 27.99
CA ILE A 1013 -31.92 26.43 28.88
C ILE A 1013 -31.87 26.92 30.33
N ASN A 1014 -33.01 26.88 31.01
CA ASN A 1014 -33.14 27.22 32.42
C ASN A 1014 -34.16 26.30 33.09
N GLY A 1015 -33.80 25.75 34.24
CA GLY A 1015 -34.61 24.72 34.89
C GLY A 1015 -34.42 24.56 36.39
N ASN A 1016 -35.24 23.70 36.97
CA ASN A 1016 -35.19 23.30 38.36
C ASN A 1016 -34.68 21.87 38.46
N PHE A 1017 -33.79 21.64 39.43
CA PHE A 1017 -33.34 20.30 39.80
C PHE A 1017 -33.89 19.95 41.19
N SER A 1018 -34.39 18.73 41.35
CA SER A 1018 -34.89 18.20 42.62
C SER A 1018 -34.45 16.75 42.80
N ASN A 1019 -33.92 16.43 43.98
CA ASN A 1019 -33.74 15.06 44.46
C ASN A 1019 -34.14 14.96 45.96
N ASN A 1020 -33.89 13.81 46.59
CA ASN A 1020 -34.20 13.59 48.01
C ASN A 1020 -33.52 14.58 48.99
N SER A 1021 -32.46 15.28 48.58
CA SER A 1021 -31.60 16.10 49.46
C SER A 1021 -31.43 17.56 49.00
N ILE A 1022 -31.64 17.86 47.72
CA ILE A 1022 -31.34 19.15 47.08
C ILE A 1022 -32.54 19.52 46.20
N ASN A 1023 -33.07 20.72 46.41
CA ASN A 1023 -34.02 21.35 45.51
C ASN A 1023 -33.44 22.72 45.14
N CYS A 1024 -33.15 22.94 43.86
CA CYS A 1024 -32.74 24.24 43.38
C CYS A 1024 -33.65 24.70 42.25
N SER A 1025 -34.01 25.98 42.31
CA SER A 1025 -34.81 26.65 41.29
C SER A 1025 -33.92 27.49 40.40
N SER A 1026 -34.10 27.39 39.08
CA SER A 1026 -33.30 28.11 38.08
C SER A 1026 -31.77 27.89 38.19
N CYS A 1027 -31.39 26.64 38.44
CA CYS A 1027 -30.01 26.20 38.63
C CYS A 1027 -29.53 25.26 37.52
N ILE A 1028 -30.42 24.84 36.61
CA ILE A 1028 -30.02 24.03 35.46
C ILE A 1028 -29.52 24.94 34.35
N THR A 1029 -28.29 24.69 33.91
CA THR A 1029 -27.69 25.19 32.67
C THR A 1029 -27.34 24.01 31.79
N GLY A 1030 -27.16 24.19 30.48
CA GLY A 1030 -26.77 23.06 29.63
C GLY A 1030 -26.93 23.34 28.15
N GLU A 1031 -26.84 22.27 27.37
CA GLU A 1031 -27.03 22.25 25.92
C GLU A 1031 -28.08 21.21 25.55
N VAL A 1032 -28.92 21.57 24.59
CA VAL A 1032 -29.81 20.64 23.90
C VAL A 1032 -29.61 20.91 22.43
N ARG A 1033 -29.34 19.85 21.67
CA ARG A 1033 -29.21 19.91 20.21
C ARG A 1033 -29.93 18.72 19.61
N GLY A 1034 -30.38 18.82 18.36
CA GLY A 1034 -31.00 17.69 17.69
C GLY A 1034 -31.15 17.86 16.20
N VAL A 1035 -31.71 16.84 15.58
CA VAL A 1035 -31.82 16.67 14.12
C VAL A 1035 -33.25 16.27 13.78
N PHE A 1036 -33.86 16.92 12.80
CA PHE A 1036 -35.13 16.46 12.23
C PHE A 1036 -34.91 15.21 11.39
N THR A 1037 -35.70 14.18 11.63
CA THR A 1037 -35.53 12.85 11.01
C THR A 1037 -36.78 12.40 10.26
N GLU A 1038 -36.60 11.48 9.31
CA GLU A 1038 -37.72 10.83 8.65
C GLU A 1038 -38.48 9.88 9.60
N HIS A 1039 -39.81 9.92 9.53
CA HIS A 1039 -40.68 9.05 10.34
C HIS A 1039 -41.22 7.91 9.49
N MET A 1040 -41.23 6.70 10.04
CA MET A 1040 -41.62 5.46 9.35
C MET A 1040 -43.10 5.38 8.88
N SER A 1041 -43.97 6.31 9.28
CA SER A 1041 -45.43 6.09 9.19
C SER A 1041 -46.33 7.33 9.13
N THR A 1042 -45.87 8.45 8.53
CA THR A 1042 -46.61 9.71 8.24
C THR A 1042 -46.41 10.91 9.19
N GLY A 1043 -45.28 11.02 9.88
CA GLY A 1043 -44.92 12.17 10.72
C GLY A 1043 -43.55 12.76 10.38
N ILE A 1044 -43.08 13.70 11.19
CA ILE A 1044 -41.67 14.15 11.20
C ILE A 1044 -41.07 13.66 12.51
N GLY A 1045 -39.87 13.10 12.47
CA GLY A 1045 -39.12 12.72 13.66
C GLY A 1045 -38.20 13.83 14.16
N PHE A 1046 -37.78 13.74 15.42
CA PHE A 1046 -36.68 14.56 15.94
C PHE A 1046 -35.85 13.75 16.92
N THR A 1047 -34.55 13.65 16.69
CA THR A 1047 -33.59 13.01 17.60
C THR A 1047 -32.82 14.10 18.32
N SER A 1048 -32.85 14.11 19.65
CA SER A 1048 -32.22 15.15 20.47
C SER A 1048 -31.16 14.57 21.40
N GLY A 1049 -29.97 15.15 21.42
CA GLY A 1049 -29.00 15.02 22.51
C GLY A 1049 -29.18 16.14 23.53
N PHE A 1050 -28.93 15.86 24.80
CA PHE A 1050 -28.92 16.86 25.86
C PHE A 1050 -27.79 16.62 26.86
N SER A 1051 -27.23 17.70 27.39
CA SER A 1051 -26.35 17.72 28.55
C SER A 1051 -26.77 18.86 29.47
N LEU A 1052 -27.17 18.52 30.70
CA LEU A 1052 -27.68 19.44 31.71
C LEU A 1052 -26.79 19.39 32.95
N ASN A 1053 -26.45 20.55 33.49
CA ASN A 1053 -25.59 20.75 34.65
C ASN A 1053 -26.33 21.54 35.73
N ASN A 1054 -26.21 21.10 36.98
CA ASN A 1054 -26.75 21.77 38.15
C ASN A 1054 -25.70 22.71 38.76
N SER A 1055 -25.86 24.02 38.52
CA SER A 1055 -24.98 25.06 39.10
C SER A 1055 -25.31 25.40 40.57
N GLY A 1056 -26.33 24.76 41.15
CA GLY A 1056 -26.86 25.07 42.49
C GLY A 1056 -26.17 24.34 43.65
N ASN A 1057 -25.27 23.39 43.38
CA ASN A 1057 -24.59 22.61 44.40
C ASN A 1057 -23.37 23.36 44.95
N SER A 1058 -23.44 23.82 46.20
CA SER A 1058 -22.37 24.58 46.86
C SER A 1058 -21.14 23.73 47.25
N SER A 1059 -21.18 22.41 47.02
CA SER A 1059 -20.09 21.49 47.36
C SER A 1059 -18.95 21.45 46.32
N GLY A 1060 -19.08 22.18 45.22
CA GLY A 1060 -18.06 22.22 44.15
C GLY A 1060 -18.11 21.03 43.18
N PHE A 1061 -19.00 20.07 43.41
CA PHE A 1061 -19.33 19.02 42.44
C PHE A 1061 -20.54 19.47 41.61
N THR A 1062 -20.38 19.51 40.29
CA THR A 1062 -21.46 19.76 39.33
C THR A 1062 -22.20 18.45 39.10
N ASP A 1063 -23.42 18.33 39.63
CA ASP A 1063 -24.31 17.24 39.23
C ASP A 1063 -24.66 17.45 37.75
N SER A 1064 -24.69 16.38 36.97
CA SER A 1064 -24.92 16.43 35.53
C SER A 1064 -25.85 15.29 35.10
N THR A 1065 -26.65 15.54 34.07
CA THR A 1065 -27.43 14.51 33.38
C THR A 1065 -27.35 14.73 31.89
N PHE A 1066 -27.14 13.66 31.14
CA PHE A 1066 -26.93 13.72 29.71
C PHE A 1066 -27.48 12.46 29.04
N GLY A 1067 -27.88 12.58 27.78
CA GLY A 1067 -28.53 11.48 27.06
C GLY A 1067 -29.08 11.89 25.71
N ILE A 1068 -29.78 10.94 25.07
CA ILE A 1068 -30.41 11.09 23.76
C ILE A 1068 -31.86 10.62 23.85
N GLY A 1069 -32.77 11.35 23.18
CA GLY A 1069 -34.18 10.97 23.09
C GLY A 1069 -34.79 11.21 21.72
N ALA A 1070 -35.77 10.37 21.37
CA ALA A 1070 -36.56 10.46 20.16
C ALA A 1070 -37.91 11.15 20.42
N LEU A 1071 -38.32 12.00 19.49
CA LEU A 1071 -39.62 12.69 19.49
C LEU A 1071 -40.33 12.52 18.15
N SER A 1072 -41.67 12.54 18.19
CA SER A 1072 -42.54 12.56 17.02
C SER A 1072 -43.21 13.92 16.92
N GLY A 1073 -43.16 14.49 15.73
CA GLY A 1073 -43.76 15.75 15.34
C GLY A 1073 -45.13 15.55 14.73
N VAL A 1074 -46.13 16.23 15.31
CA VAL A 1074 -47.50 16.29 14.77
C VAL A 1074 -47.78 17.70 14.25
N TYR A 1075 -48.31 17.78 13.03
CA TYR A 1075 -48.74 19.05 12.46
C TYR A 1075 -49.88 19.66 13.29
N VAL A 1076 -49.68 20.87 13.78
CA VAL A 1076 -50.69 21.65 14.50
C VAL A 1076 -51.37 22.56 13.48
N ALA A 1077 -52.61 22.21 13.13
CA ALA A 1077 -53.43 23.07 12.29
C ALA A 1077 -53.56 24.46 12.93
N PRO A 1078 -53.39 25.55 12.17
CA PRO A 1078 -53.38 26.92 12.68
C PRO A 1078 -54.71 27.37 13.30
#